data_AF-A0A838YV42-F1
#
_entry.id   AF-A0A838YV42-F1
#
_cell.length_a   1.000
_cell.length_b   1.000
_cell.length_c   1.000
_cell.angle_alpha   90.00
_cell.angle_beta   90.00
_cell.angle_gamma   90.00
#
_symmetry.space_group_name_H-M   'P 1'
#
loop_
_entity.id
_entity.type
_entity.pdbx_description
1 polymer ?
#
loop_
_entity_poly.entity_id
_entity_poly.type
_entity_poly.pdbx_seq_one_letter_code
_entity_poly.pdbx_strand_id
1 'polypeptide(L)'
;MKFNKNNFFQSFLKFTLFTLIISNSFAQNTGNQPGNAPTNAPVTPVNPNATPANPNTPAGRTQQTPNMPLPTRNRVTNPNDPNAIRNLTLNPADQLAMTREDSLRAIREEEEEQDVAKATLRRRIFGFNLFNTIKFDPTPAINIATPSNYVLGPNDQLIIDIYGYSQATYKVIISPDGYITLDRVGLIYLAGSTMEQAREKVLNKLSKVYIGLLPYAGNPPNTHLVVSLGNIRSIKVTITGEVIAPGTYTLSSLSTILNALYVCGGPNELGTYRKIQVIRNNRVVATLDLYEVLMRGYAKNNIILQDQDIVQVSPYVARVAIQGNTKRNGLFELTENEKLQDAIAYAGGFNQYAYKHRLKIHRNTSRERKIIDVKEEEFPTFNVISGDSIVTERLLERYENMVTVEGAIFRPGQYSLDSNPTLLELIKSAEGLRGEALTGRIAIVRTREDMIIENISVNLDDIMKGKAADIPLKREDIVTIPSIFDLTEPAYVRIQGAINNPEGVAGIEIPFVRNLTIEDVLVKVGGLSESASLSRVEVVRRKRNVDPTSANAQISDTYEFNIRPDLSVENAGNNFVLYPFDEIFIRKSPNYVKQAFVQVEGEVIFPDKYGIKSKDEKVSDIVSRAGGLTPYSYLEGATLIREIQLSEIEIEQRRKAITEIANSVKGNQTIEVEDVDATKKSSIGIDLRKILENPGSTEDMILQDGDIIRIPKRLETVRVQGEVLYPTTVKYFDRDNFMNYVSKAGGFTKRSLKSKSYVLYANGSVDRTRRFLFVNIYPKVAPGSEIIIPQKTVNAQQQIAQVQNLLGTIGATITTLIGIIGILQITK
;
A
#
# COMPACT_ATOMS: atom_id res chain seq x y z
N MET A 1 19.86 -13.14 -37.98
CA MET A 1 19.92 -12.00 -37.03
C MET A 1 19.90 -12.52 -35.60
N LYS A 2 20.52 -11.82 -34.64
CA LYS A 2 20.42 -12.14 -33.19
C LYS A 2 19.22 -11.40 -32.59
N PHE A 3 18.34 -12.08 -31.86
CA PHE A 3 17.29 -11.43 -31.07
C PHE A 3 17.81 -11.05 -29.68
N ASN A 4 17.38 -9.89 -29.17
CA ASN A 4 17.84 -9.32 -27.90
C ASN A 4 16.75 -9.50 -26.81
N LYS A 5 17.13 -9.93 -25.61
CA LYS A 5 16.17 -10.38 -24.57
C LYS A 5 15.46 -9.27 -23.79
N ASN A 6 15.94 -8.02 -23.83
CA ASN A 6 15.51 -7.00 -22.87
C ASN A 6 14.08 -6.44 -23.05
N ASN A 7 13.46 -6.58 -24.24
CA ASN A 7 12.14 -5.95 -24.48
C ASN A 7 10.96 -6.70 -23.83
N PHE A 8 11.11 -7.97 -23.45
CA PHE A 8 10.02 -8.76 -22.90
C PHE A 8 9.66 -8.34 -21.46
N PHE A 9 10.67 -8.00 -20.64
CA PHE A 9 10.49 -7.63 -19.24
C PHE A 9 9.80 -6.26 -19.06
N GLN A 10 10.04 -5.32 -19.97
CA GLN A 10 9.40 -3.99 -19.99
C GLN A 10 7.90 -4.05 -20.28
N SER A 11 7.45 -5.02 -21.08
CA SER A 11 6.01 -5.19 -21.37
C SER A 11 5.26 -5.83 -20.19
N PHE A 12 5.89 -6.79 -19.51
CA PHE A 12 5.27 -7.49 -18.39
C PHE A 12 4.97 -6.56 -17.21
N LEU A 13 5.91 -5.68 -16.85
CA LEU A 13 5.77 -4.79 -15.70
C LEU A 13 4.66 -3.72 -15.85
N LYS A 14 4.33 -3.34 -17.09
CA LYS A 14 3.22 -2.41 -17.37
C LYS A 14 1.84 -3.07 -17.31
N PHE A 15 1.75 -4.39 -17.48
CA PHE A 15 0.48 -5.11 -17.46
C PHE A 15 -0.02 -5.31 -16.02
N THR A 16 0.86 -5.69 -15.09
CA THR A 16 0.53 -5.98 -13.68
C THR A 16 0.04 -4.75 -12.90
N LEU A 17 0.40 -3.54 -13.32
CA LEU A 17 -0.01 -2.30 -12.65
C LEU A 17 -1.43 -1.86 -13.03
N PHE A 18 -1.95 -2.31 -14.18
CA PHE A 18 -3.29 -1.94 -14.66
C PHE A 18 -4.40 -2.77 -14.00
N THR A 19 -4.10 -4.00 -13.57
CA THR A 19 -5.05 -4.92 -12.93
C THR A 19 -5.35 -4.62 -11.45
N LEU A 20 -4.71 -3.62 -10.83
CA LEU A 20 -4.86 -3.34 -9.40
C LEU A 20 -5.87 -2.22 -9.05
N ILE A 21 -6.49 -1.60 -10.06
CA ILE A 21 -7.36 -0.41 -9.87
C ILE A 21 -8.85 -0.74 -9.99
N ILE A 22 -9.24 -1.90 -10.54
CA ILE A 22 -10.65 -2.29 -10.73
C ILE A 22 -10.99 -3.56 -9.92
N SER A 23 -10.83 -3.48 -8.59
CA SER A 23 -11.29 -4.54 -7.68
C SER A 23 -11.61 -4.02 -6.27
N ASN A 24 -12.59 -3.11 -6.14
CA ASN A 24 -13.35 -2.97 -4.89
C ASN A 24 -14.75 -2.35 -5.11
N SER A 25 -15.76 -3.13 -4.76
CA SER A 25 -17.04 -2.69 -4.17
C SER A 25 -18.01 -1.84 -5.01
N PHE A 26 -18.76 -2.52 -5.90
CA PHE A 26 -20.22 -2.30 -5.95
C PHE A 26 -20.88 -3.26 -4.95
N ALA A 27 -21.58 -2.72 -3.95
CA ALA A 27 -22.47 -3.49 -3.08
C ALA A 27 -23.63 -2.59 -2.61
N GLN A 28 -24.85 -2.96 -2.97
CA GLN A 28 -26.10 -2.41 -2.40
C GLN A 28 -26.39 -3.16 -1.06
N ASN A 29 -27.27 -2.76 -0.15
CA ASN A 29 -28.59 -2.15 -0.37
C ASN A 29 -29.26 -1.62 0.93
N THR A 30 -30.35 -0.86 0.80
CA THR A 30 -31.49 -0.64 1.76
C THR A 30 -31.28 -0.28 3.24
N GLY A 31 -32.04 0.72 3.76
CA GLY A 31 -32.45 0.74 5.19
C GLY A 31 -32.87 2.09 5.82
N ASN A 32 -34.18 2.35 5.89
CA ASN A 32 -34.94 3.48 6.48
C ASN A 32 -34.43 4.32 7.70
N GLN A 33 -35.03 5.51 7.81
CA GLN A 33 -34.97 6.58 8.84
C GLN A 33 -35.74 6.26 10.17
N PRO A 34 -35.81 7.16 11.20
CA PRO A 34 -34.93 8.28 11.65
C PRO A 34 -34.61 8.26 13.19
N GLY A 35 -33.82 9.22 13.72
CA GLY A 35 -33.96 9.64 15.14
C GLY A 35 -32.77 10.29 15.87
N ASN A 36 -32.90 11.59 16.18
CA ASN A 36 -32.33 12.40 17.29
C ASN A 36 -31.01 12.02 18.02
N ALA A 37 -30.13 13.03 18.16
CA ALA A 37 -29.13 13.11 19.24
C ALA A 37 -29.77 13.58 20.58
N PRO A 38 -29.03 13.54 21.71
CA PRO A 38 -28.28 14.74 22.10
C PRO A 38 -26.89 14.50 22.72
N THR A 39 -26.20 15.60 23.01
CA THR A 39 -24.87 15.70 23.63
C THR A 39 -24.84 15.33 25.12
N ASN A 40 -23.68 14.88 25.62
CA ASN A 40 -22.94 15.57 26.70
C ASN A 40 -21.63 14.85 27.09
N ALA A 41 -20.62 15.63 27.52
CA ALA A 41 -19.38 15.13 28.12
C ALA A 41 -18.79 16.18 29.09
N PRO A 42 -18.38 15.80 30.32
CA PRO A 42 -17.60 16.68 31.20
C PRO A 42 -16.33 16.04 31.81
N VAL A 43 -15.18 16.67 31.57
CA VAL A 43 -14.13 17.16 32.51
C VAL A 43 -13.54 16.22 33.62
N THR A 44 -12.22 16.40 33.82
CA THR A 44 -11.23 15.92 34.83
C THR A 44 -11.58 16.22 36.32
N PRO A 45 -10.88 15.72 37.42
CA PRO A 45 -9.40 15.70 37.61
C PRO A 45 -8.65 14.75 38.66
N VAL A 46 -7.33 14.53 38.43
CA VAL A 46 -6.13 14.67 39.34
C VAL A 46 -6.00 13.98 40.75
N ASN A 47 -5.11 12.93 40.85
CA ASN A 47 -4.05 12.64 41.88
C ASN A 47 -4.41 12.33 43.40
N PRO A 48 -3.47 11.98 44.35
CA PRO A 48 -2.34 11.01 44.42
C PRO A 48 -2.28 10.07 45.71
N ASN A 49 -1.20 9.27 45.83
CA ASN A 49 -0.53 8.69 47.05
C ASN A 49 -1.04 7.44 47.82
N ALA A 50 -0.15 6.43 48.01
CA ALA A 50 0.29 5.85 49.31
C ALA A 50 1.27 4.62 49.19
N THR A 51 2.06 4.37 50.25
CA THR A 51 3.02 3.25 50.50
C THR A 51 2.72 2.62 51.90
N PRO A 52 3.49 1.70 52.57
CA PRO A 52 4.73 0.93 52.27
C PRO A 52 4.70 -0.60 52.68
N ALA A 53 5.89 -1.26 52.67
CA ALA A 53 6.42 -2.26 53.65
C ALA A 53 6.83 -3.69 53.16
N ASN A 54 7.71 -4.34 53.96
CA ASN A 54 8.50 -5.60 53.78
C ASN A 54 8.45 -6.38 55.15
N PRO A 55 9.17 -7.48 55.49
CA PRO A 55 10.11 -8.37 54.75
C PRO A 55 9.99 -9.90 55.02
N ASN A 56 10.85 -10.73 54.40
CA ASN A 56 11.53 -11.89 55.05
C ASN A 56 12.70 -12.47 54.20
N THR A 57 13.65 -13.21 54.83
CA THR A 57 14.99 -13.63 54.31
C THR A 57 15.50 -14.88 55.06
N PRO A 58 16.72 -15.49 54.82
CA PRO A 58 17.79 -15.30 53.80
C PRO A 58 17.93 -16.57 52.89
N ALA A 59 19.04 -17.11 52.34
CA ALA A 59 20.52 -16.90 52.21
C ALA A 59 21.02 -17.73 50.98
N GLY A 60 22.27 -17.70 50.46
CA GLY A 60 23.43 -16.81 50.67
C GLY A 60 24.83 -17.50 50.52
N ARG A 61 25.74 -16.89 49.73
CA ARG A 61 27.23 -17.12 49.60
C ARG A 61 27.77 -18.36 48.83
N THR A 62 28.90 -18.33 48.08
CA THR A 62 29.63 -17.30 47.26
C THR A 62 30.85 -17.94 46.54
N GLN A 63 31.15 -17.56 45.27
CA GLN A 63 32.49 -17.30 44.65
C GLN A 63 32.31 -17.05 43.12
N GLN A 64 32.57 -15.85 42.59
CA GLN A 64 33.85 -15.23 42.13
C GLN A 64 34.30 -15.60 40.70
N THR A 65 34.23 -14.61 39.79
CA THR A 65 35.14 -14.36 38.65
C THR A 65 35.19 -12.83 38.38
N PRO A 66 36.25 -12.27 37.75
CA PRO A 66 36.52 -10.82 37.77
C PRO A 66 36.35 -10.07 36.41
N ASN A 67 36.36 -8.74 36.50
CA ASN A 67 36.14 -7.74 35.44
C ASN A 67 36.90 -7.91 34.12
N MET A 68 36.28 -7.43 33.03
CA MET A 68 36.95 -6.69 31.95
C MET A 68 36.25 -5.33 31.72
N PRO A 69 36.99 -4.22 31.54
CA PRO A 69 36.43 -2.88 31.26
C PRO A 69 36.32 -2.56 29.77
N LEU A 70 35.45 -1.60 29.41
CA LEU A 70 35.34 -1.06 28.05
C LEU A 70 36.50 -0.09 27.72
N PRO A 71 37.12 -0.18 26.52
CA PRO A 71 38.03 0.84 26.01
C PRO A 71 37.28 1.95 25.24
N THR A 72 37.94 3.11 25.04
CA THR A 72 37.33 4.35 24.54
C THR A 72 37.93 4.87 23.22
N ARG A 73 37.10 5.67 22.51
CA ARG A 73 37.38 6.66 21.44
C ARG A 73 38.74 6.70 20.72
N ASN A 74 38.61 6.74 19.38
CA ASN A 74 39.32 7.61 18.42
C ASN A 74 40.81 7.38 18.11
N ARG A 75 41.08 7.04 16.84
CA ARG A 75 42.02 7.83 16.02
C ARG A 75 41.53 7.94 14.58
N VAL A 76 41.77 9.08 13.94
CA VAL A 76 41.36 9.39 12.56
C VAL A 76 42.46 8.98 11.58
N THR A 77 42.10 8.35 10.47
CA THR A 77 42.97 8.14 9.30
C THR A 77 42.29 8.61 8.02
N ASN A 78 42.85 9.67 7.44
CA ASN A 78 42.61 10.31 6.14
C ASN A 78 41.65 9.59 5.14
N PRO A 79 40.53 10.23 4.71
CA PRO A 79 39.64 9.70 3.66
C PRO A 79 40.23 9.66 2.24
N ASN A 80 41.36 10.31 1.97
CA ASN A 80 41.93 10.46 0.63
C ASN A 80 43.21 9.63 0.44
N ASP A 81 43.09 8.31 0.34
CA ASP A 81 44.10 7.42 -0.26
C ASP A 81 43.41 6.34 -1.14
N PRO A 82 43.52 6.40 -2.48
CA PRO A 82 42.95 5.41 -3.38
C PRO A 82 43.53 3.99 -3.27
N ASN A 83 44.65 3.78 -2.57
CA ASN A 83 45.34 2.49 -2.48
C ASN A 83 45.17 1.76 -1.13
N ALA A 84 44.39 2.31 -0.19
CA ALA A 84 44.22 1.73 1.15
C ALA A 84 43.46 0.39 1.22
N ILE A 85 43.01 -0.17 0.09
CA ILE A 85 42.38 -1.49 0.00
C ILE A 85 43.30 -2.48 -0.73
N ARG A 86 44.34 -2.96 -0.01
CA ARG A 86 45.02 -4.23 -0.30
C ARG A 86 45.67 -4.78 0.97
N ASN A 87 45.51 -6.09 1.16
CA ASN A 87 46.15 -6.89 2.22
C ASN A 87 45.67 -6.65 3.67
N LEU A 88 44.35 -6.76 3.89
CA LEU A 88 43.84 -7.33 5.14
C LEU A 88 43.60 -8.83 4.94
N THR A 89 44.69 -9.60 4.98
CA THR A 89 44.64 -11.07 4.91
C THR A 89 44.09 -11.60 6.22
N LEU A 90 42.83 -12.06 6.22
CA LEU A 90 42.21 -12.67 7.41
C LEU A 90 43.02 -13.88 7.87
N ASN A 91 43.14 -14.04 9.19
CA ASN A 91 43.91 -15.12 9.79
C ASN A 91 43.18 -16.46 9.53
N PRO A 92 43.87 -17.57 9.19
CA PRO A 92 43.18 -18.83 8.88
C PRO A 92 42.29 -19.38 10.01
N ALA A 93 42.58 -19.02 11.26
CA ALA A 93 41.73 -19.33 12.41
C ALA A 93 40.35 -18.66 12.34
N ASP A 94 40.28 -17.40 11.87
CA ASP A 94 39.02 -16.65 11.78
C ASP A 94 38.16 -17.16 10.62
N GLN A 95 38.79 -17.60 9.53
CA GLN A 95 38.12 -18.24 8.38
C GLN A 95 37.53 -19.62 8.77
N LEU A 96 38.22 -20.37 9.63
CA LEU A 96 37.72 -21.62 10.21
C LEU A 96 36.58 -21.39 11.23
N ALA A 97 36.53 -20.23 11.89
CA ALA A 97 35.44 -19.87 12.78
C ALA A 97 34.14 -19.55 11.99
N MET A 98 34.21 -18.71 10.95
CA MET A 98 33.05 -18.37 10.10
C MET A 98 32.38 -19.62 9.52
N THR A 99 33.18 -20.52 8.93
CA THR A 99 32.67 -21.73 8.28
C THR A 99 31.92 -22.69 9.22
N ARG A 100 32.13 -22.61 10.54
CA ARG A 100 31.40 -23.40 11.53
C ARG A 100 30.05 -22.82 11.93
N GLU A 101 29.90 -21.49 12.00
CA GLU A 101 28.59 -20.88 12.23
C GLU A 101 27.70 -20.99 10.99
N ASP A 102 28.23 -20.71 9.79
CA ASP A 102 27.43 -20.73 8.57
C ASP A 102 26.95 -22.15 8.22
N SER A 103 27.74 -23.19 8.51
CA SER A 103 27.28 -24.59 8.38
C SER A 103 26.24 -24.98 9.44
N LEU A 104 26.35 -24.48 10.68
CA LEU A 104 25.31 -24.69 11.71
C LEU A 104 24.02 -23.91 11.43
N ARG A 105 24.08 -22.82 10.66
CA ARG A 105 22.88 -22.11 10.15
C ARG A 105 22.23 -22.89 9.02
N ALA A 106 23.01 -23.30 8.01
CA ALA A 106 22.50 -24.10 6.89
C ALA A 106 21.83 -25.41 7.33
N ILE A 107 22.39 -26.10 8.34
CA ILE A 107 21.76 -27.31 8.93
C ILE A 107 20.40 -26.98 9.57
N ARG A 108 20.29 -25.87 10.31
CA ARG A 108 19.02 -25.44 10.92
C ARG A 108 17.99 -25.00 9.87
N GLU A 109 18.43 -24.30 8.83
CA GLU A 109 17.58 -23.90 7.71
C GLU A 109 17.04 -25.14 6.98
N GLU A 110 17.86 -26.18 6.78
CA GLU A 110 17.42 -27.46 6.22
C GLU A 110 16.48 -28.23 7.18
N GLU A 111 16.76 -28.25 8.49
CA GLU A 111 15.87 -28.83 9.51
C GLU A 111 14.51 -28.13 9.55
N GLU A 112 14.49 -26.78 9.51
CA GLU A 112 13.26 -25.97 9.46
C GLU A 112 12.47 -26.19 8.16
N GLU A 113 13.13 -26.24 6.99
CA GLU A 113 12.48 -26.59 5.72
C GLU A 113 11.86 -28.00 5.75
N GLN A 114 12.58 -28.99 6.30
CA GLN A 114 12.09 -30.35 6.45
C GLN A 114 10.87 -30.41 7.39
N ASP A 115 10.88 -29.72 8.53
CA ASP A 115 9.74 -29.69 9.45
C ASP A 115 8.53 -28.93 8.87
N VAL A 116 8.74 -27.84 8.12
CA VAL A 116 7.67 -27.14 7.38
C VAL A 116 7.07 -28.02 6.29
N ALA A 117 7.91 -28.75 5.53
CA ALA A 117 7.45 -29.71 4.52
C ALA A 117 6.65 -30.86 5.17
N LYS A 118 7.13 -31.40 6.29
CA LYS A 118 6.49 -32.46 7.07
C LYS A 118 5.16 -32.01 7.67
N ALA A 119 5.09 -30.82 8.27
CA ALA A 119 3.86 -30.20 8.75
C ALA A 119 2.84 -29.95 7.62
N THR A 120 3.32 -29.56 6.44
CA THR A 120 2.47 -29.37 5.24
C THR A 120 1.94 -30.70 4.70
N LEU A 121 2.75 -31.75 4.70
CA LEU A 121 2.33 -33.11 4.33
C LEU A 121 1.28 -33.65 5.32
N ARG A 122 1.55 -33.56 6.63
CA ARG A 122 0.65 -33.94 7.72
C ARG A 122 -0.76 -33.35 7.55
N ARG A 123 -0.84 -32.03 7.36
CA ARG A 123 -2.12 -31.30 7.18
C ARG A 123 -2.93 -31.77 5.96
N ARG A 124 -2.31 -32.42 4.97
CA ARG A 124 -2.99 -32.98 3.79
C ARG A 124 -3.48 -34.41 3.99
N ILE A 125 -2.93 -35.18 4.94
CA ILE A 125 -3.31 -36.58 5.15
C ILE A 125 -4.70 -36.64 5.82
N PHE A 126 -5.66 -37.26 5.15
CA PHE A 126 -7.01 -37.40 5.68
C PHE A 126 -7.02 -38.29 6.93
N GLY A 127 -7.47 -37.71 8.05
CA GLY A 127 -7.46 -38.33 9.37
C GLY A 127 -6.37 -37.81 10.32
N PHE A 128 -5.30 -37.19 9.83
CA PHE A 128 -4.15 -36.80 10.68
C PHE A 128 -4.51 -35.86 11.83
N ASN A 129 -5.37 -34.87 11.56
CA ASN A 129 -5.78 -33.85 12.53
C ASN A 129 -6.61 -34.43 13.71
N LEU A 130 -7.12 -35.67 13.61
CA LEU A 130 -7.89 -36.31 14.68
C LEU A 130 -7.08 -36.40 15.97
N PHE A 131 -5.85 -36.94 15.89
CA PHE A 131 -4.98 -37.16 17.04
C PHE A 131 -4.07 -35.96 17.37
N ASN A 132 -4.00 -34.96 16.49
CA ASN A 132 -3.00 -33.88 16.53
C ASN A 132 -3.65 -32.49 16.79
N THR A 133 -4.78 -32.46 17.50
CA THR A 133 -5.48 -31.22 17.89
C THR A 133 -5.24 -30.89 19.36
N ILE A 134 -4.82 -29.66 19.65
CA ILE A 134 -4.32 -29.14 20.95
C ILE A 134 -5.35 -29.21 22.12
N LYS A 135 -6.58 -29.69 21.89
CA LYS A 135 -7.70 -29.66 22.85
C LYS A 135 -8.31 -31.04 23.15
N PHE A 136 -7.52 -32.11 23.08
CA PHE A 136 -7.99 -33.46 23.41
C PHE A 136 -7.26 -34.02 24.64
N ASP A 137 -8.00 -34.33 25.70
CA ASP A 137 -7.53 -35.16 26.81
C ASP A 137 -7.89 -36.62 26.49
N PRO A 138 -6.91 -37.54 26.33
CA PRO A 138 -7.16 -38.92 25.97
C PRO A 138 -7.51 -39.83 27.16
N THR A 139 -7.48 -39.32 28.38
CA THR A 139 -7.86 -40.09 29.56
C THR A 139 -9.34 -40.49 29.46
N PRO A 140 -9.70 -41.78 29.62
CA PRO A 140 -11.09 -42.16 29.76
C PRO A 140 -11.68 -41.46 30.98
N ALA A 141 -12.81 -40.77 30.81
CA ALA A 141 -13.52 -40.17 31.93
C ALA A 141 -13.80 -41.25 32.97
N ILE A 142 -13.22 -41.11 34.17
CA ILE A 142 -13.29 -42.13 35.23
C ILE A 142 -14.75 -42.38 35.69
N ASN A 143 -15.65 -41.45 35.36
CA ASN A 143 -17.09 -41.50 35.60
C ASN A 143 -17.89 -42.29 34.52
N ILE A 144 -17.28 -43.26 33.83
CA ILE A 144 -18.00 -44.20 32.95
C ILE A 144 -18.74 -45.24 33.81
N ALA A 145 -20.02 -45.48 33.51
CA ALA A 145 -20.81 -46.50 34.19
C ALA A 145 -20.15 -47.89 34.06
N THR A 146 -20.00 -48.58 35.19
CA THR A 146 -19.26 -49.86 35.30
C THR A 146 -19.73 -50.89 34.26
N PRO A 147 -18.88 -51.30 33.29
CA PRO A 147 -19.30 -52.26 32.26
C PRO A 147 -19.51 -53.65 32.87
N SER A 148 -20.67 -54.27 32.61
CA SER A 148 -21.01 -55.61 33.11
C SER A 148 -20.03 -56.69 32.63
N ASN A 149 -19.44 -56.49 31.45
CA ASN A 149 -18.43 -57.34 30.83
C ASN A 149 -16.98 -57.00 31.20
N TYR A 150 -16.72 -56.02 32.07
CA TYR A 150 -15.36 -55.73 32.55
C TYR A 150 -14.81 -56.93 33.32
N VAL A 151 -13.59 -57.37 32.97
CA VAL A 151 -12.93 -58.53 33.59
C VAL A 151 -11.96 -58.07 34.68
N LEU A 152 -12.34 -58.34 35.92
CA LEU A 152 -11.59 -57.96 37.11
C LEU A 152 -10.23 -58.67 37.21
N GLY A 153 -9.24 -57.98 37.77
CA GLY A 153 -7.95 -58.55 38.13
C GLY A 153 -7.30 -57.85 39.32
N PRO A 154 -6.07 -58.25 39.67
CA PRO A 154 -5.33 -57.65 40.78
C PRO A 154 -5.22 -56.13 40.69
N ASN A 155 -5.31 -55.48 41.85
CA ASN A 155 -5.31 -54.03 42.06
C ASN A 155 -6.56 -53.28 41.56
N ASP A 156 -7.57 -53.94 40.96
CA ASP A 156 -8.89 -53.31 40.78
C ASP A 156 -9.57 -53.12 42.14
N GLN A 157 -10.20 -51.97 42.33
CA GLN A 157 -11.01 -51.65 43.50
C GLN A 157 -12.50 -51.81 43.19
N LEU A 158 -13.20 -52.55 44.05
CA LEU A 158 -14.65 -52.66 44.06
C LEU A 158 -15.25 -51.82 45.17
N ILE A 159 -16.34 -51.13 44.84
CA ILE A 159 -17.25 -50.50 45.79
C ILE A 159 -18.49 -51.39 45.83
N ILE A 160 -18.75 -51.96 47.01
CA ILE A 160 -19.86 -52.89 47.25
C ILE A 160 -20.81 -52.20 48.22
N ASP A 161 -21.94 -51.74 47.70
CA ASP A 161 -22.96 -50.99 48.44
C ASP A 161 -24.17 -51.87 48.72
N ILE A 162 -24.51 -51.99 50.00
CA ILE A 162 -25.70 -52.63 50.52
C ILE A 162 -26.63 -51.53 51.03
N TYR A 163 -27.89 -51.51 50.59
CA TYR A 163 -28.87 -50.49 50.96
C TYR A 163 -30.29 -51.07 51.10
N GLY A 164 -31.21 -50.28 51.63
CA GLY A 164 -32.56 -50.73 52.04
C GLY A 164 -32.61 -50.98 53.54
N TYR A 165 -33.19 -52.12 53.96
CA TYR A 165 -33.37 -52.48 55.37
C TYR A 165 -32.05 -52.78 56.12
N SER A 166 -30.96 -53.02 55.40
CA SER A 166 -29.59 -53.04 55.92
C SER A 166 -28.71 -52.12 55.09
N GLN A 167 -27.72 -51.50 55.72
CA GLN A 167 -26.82 -50.53 55.07
C GLN A 167 -25.36 -50.85 55.40
N ALA A 168 -24.53 -50.96 54.37
CA ALA A 168 -23.07 -51.13 54.49
C ALA A 168 -22.37 -50.81 53.16
N THR A 169 -21.24 -50.12 53.20
CA THR A 169 -20.38 -49.87 52.04
C THR A 169 -19.01 -50.47 52.29
N TYR A 170 -18.57 -51.36 51.41
CA TYR A 170 -17.22 -51.93 51.43
C TYR A 170 -16.42 -51.42 50.24
N LYS A 171 -15.24 -50.84 50.50
CA LYS A 171 -14.27 -50.44 49.47
C LYS A 171 -13.07 -51.37 49.54
N VAL A 172 -13.06 -52.38 48.69
CA VAL A 172 -12.08 -53.49 48.71
C VAL A 172 -11.23 -53.48 47.44
N ILE A 173 -9.95 -53.82 47.58
CA ILE A 173 -9.03 -53.97 46.45
C ILE A 173 -8.80 -55.47 46.23
N ILE A 174 -8.82 -55.90 44.97
CA ILE A 174 -8.50 -57.29 44.60
C ILE A 174 -7.00 -57.52 44.81
N SER A 175 -6.66 -58.47 45.66
CA SER A 175 -5.28 -58.81 46.01
C SER A 175 -4.51 -59.44 44.83
N PRO A 176 -3.16 -59.53 44.88
CA PRO A 176 -2.36 -60.20 43.85
C PRO A 176 -2.73 -61.66 43.60
N ASP A 177 -3.18 -62.37 44.64
CA ASP A 177 -3.71 -63.73 44.60
C ASP A 177 -5.19 -63.82 44.16
N GLY A 178 -5.84 -62.68 43.89
CA GLY A 178 -7.12 -62.58 43.20
C GLY A 178 -8.39 -62.54 44.07
N TYR A 179 -8.23 -62.30 45.37
CA TYR A 179 -9.32 -62.29 46.35
C TYR A 179 -9.71 -60.88 46.78
N ILE A 180 -10.93 -60.74 47.31
CA ILE A 180 -11.31 -59.67 48.22
C ILE A 180 -11.61 -60.24 49.61
N THR A 181 -11.41 -59.43 50.65
CA THR A 181 -11.77 -59.75 52.04
C THR A 181 -12.89 -58.82 52.49
N LEU A 182 -14.01 -59.39 52.93
CA LEU A 182 -15.15 -58.63 53.49
C LEU A 182 -15.32 -58.96 54.97
N ASP A 183 -15.55 -57.94 55.81
CA ASP A 183 -15.83 -58.14 57.24
C ASP A 183 -17.03 -59.07 57.45
N ARG A 184 -16.94 -59.96 58.44
CA ARG A 184 -17.92 -61.02 58.79
C ARG A 184 -18.23 -62.06 57.69
N VAL A 185 -17.65 -61.92 56.50
CA VAL A 185 -17.98 -62.72 55.29
C VAL A 185 -16.77 -63.48 54.75
N GLY A 186 -15.55 -62.97 54.99
CA GLY A 186 -14.29 -63.60 54.65
C GLY A 186 -13.87 -63.41 53.19
N LEU A 187 -13.10 -64.38 52.67
CA LEU A 187 -12.47 -64.33 51.35
C LEU A 187 -13.45 -64.68 50.22
N ILE A 188 -13.36 -63.96 49.09
CA ILE A 188 -14.09 -64.21 47.84
C ILE A 188 -13.14 -64.05 46.65
N TYR A 189 -13.00 -65.08 45.80
CA TYR A 189 -12.14 -65.04 44.62
C TYR A 189 -12.84 -64.39 43.42
N LEU A 190 -12.32 -63.24 42.97
CA LEU A 190 -12.93 -62.41 41.93
C LEU A 190 -12.06 -62.17 40.70
N ALA A 191 -10.75 -62.38 40.74
CA ALA A 191 -9.91 -62.26 39.55
C ALA A 191 -10.39 -63.15 38.40
N GLY A 192 -10.32 -62.65 37.16
CA GLY A 192 -10.83 -63.30 35.96
C GLY A 192 -12.36 -63.32 35.81
N SER A 193 -13.12 -62.80 36.78
CA SER A 193 -14.59 -62.72 36.70
C SER A 193 -15.03 -61.48 35.95
N THR A 194 -16.15 -61.55 35.22
CA THR A 194 -16.87 -60.33 34.80
C THR A 194 -17.49 -59.63 36.01
N MET A 195 -17.86 -58.35 35.87
CA MET A 195 -18.58 -57.62 36.93
C MET A 195 -19.91 -58.26 37.30
N GLU A 196 -20.61 -58.87 36.34
CA GLU A 196 -21.84 -59.64 36.57
C GLU A 196 -21.56 -60.91 37.40
N GLN A 197 -20.58 -61.72 37.01
CA GLN A 197 -20.14 -62.90 37.77
C GLN A 197 -19.62 -62.54 39.17
N ALA A 198 -18.95 -61.40 39.31
CA ALA A 198 -18.47 -60.90 40.59
C ALA A 198 -19.62 -60.46 41.49
N ARG A 199 -20.61 -59.76 40.95
CA ARG A 199 -21.87 -59.44 41.65
C ARG A 199 -22.55 -60.70 42.18
N GLU A 200 -22.66 -61.76 41.38
CA GLU A 200 -23.25 -63.04 41.81
C GLU A 200 -22.43 -63.72 42.92
N LYS A 201 -21.10 -63.81 42.76
CA LYS A 201 -20.20 -64.37 43.78
C LYS A 201 -20.27 -63.62 45.11
N VAL A 202 -20.35 -62.29 45.05
CA VAL A 202 -20.50 -61.40 46.22
C VAL A 202 -21.90 -61.59 46.84
N LEU A 203 -22.96 -61.61 46.04
CA LEU A 203 -24.34 -61.85 46.52
C LEU A 203 -24.48 -63.20 47.25
N ASN A 204 -23.96 -64.27 46.67
CA ASN A 204 -24.00 -65.64 47.22
C ASN A 204 -23.17 -65.82 48.52
N LYS A 205 -22.30 -64.87 48.84
CA LYS A 205 -21.53 -64.80 50.08
C LYS A 205 -22.20 -63.87 51.10
N LEU A 206 -22.63 -62.69 50.68
CA LEU A 206 -23.30 -61.70 51.53
C LEU A 206 -24.68 -62.15 52.02
N SER A 207 -25.46 -62.88 51.21
CA SER A 207 -26.80 -63.36 51.58
C SER A 207 -26.83 -64.26 52.83
N LYS A 208 -25.69 -64.85 53.20
CA LYS A 208 -25.51 -65.65 54.42
C LYS A 208 -25.42 -64.81 55.70
N VAL A 209 -25.21 -63.50 55.57
CA VAL A 209 -25.11 -62.52 56.67
C VAL A 209 -26.27 -61.52 56.58
N TYR A 210 -26.57 -61.05 55.37
CA TYR A 210 -27.66 -60.12 55.06
C TYR A 210 -28.82 -60.88 54.40
N ILE A 211 -29.64 -61.56 55.23
CA ILE A 211 -30.73 -62.44 54.79
C ILE A 211 -31.69 -61.74 53.80
N GLY A 212 -31.98 -60.45 54.03
CA GLY A 212 -32.88 -59.64 53.19
C GLY A 212 -32.39 -59.32 51.76
N LEU A 213 -31.18 -59.77 51.38
CA LEU A 213 -30.68 -59.71 50.00
C LEU A 213 -31.34 -60.73 49.05
N LEU A 214 -32.01 -61.75 49.60
CA LEU A 214 -32.75 -62.75 48.84
C LEU A 214 -34.24 -62.72 49.23
N PRO A 215 -35.15 -63.20 48.35
CA PRO A 215 -36.56 -63.35 48.72
C PRO A 215 -36.70 -64.36 49.87
N TYR A 216 -37.55 -64.07 50.86
CA TYR A 216 -37.76 -64.95 52.01
C TYR A 216 -39.25 -65.07 52.37
N ALA A 217 -39.70 -66.32 52.56
CA ALA A 217 -41.08 -66.66 52.92
C ALA A 217 -42.15 -65.96 52.03
N GLY A 218 -41.90 -65.85 50.72
CA GLY A 218 -42.78 -65.21 49.75
C GLY A 218 -42.66 -63.68 49.64
N ASN A 219 -41.86 -63.03 50.50
CA ASN A 219 -41.61 -61.59 50.44
C ASN A 219 -40.46 -61.26 49.46
N PRO A 220 -40.53 -60.14 48.73
CA PRO A 220 -39.42 -59.66 47.91
C PRO A 220 -38.21 -59.24 48.78
N PRO A 221 -36.98 -59.18 48.21
CA PRO A 221 -35.81 -58.68 48.93
C PRO A 221 -36.05 -57.24 49.42
N ASN A 222 -35.85 -56.99 50.72
CA ASN A 222 -35.95 -55.66 51.33
C ASN A 222 -34.59 -54.97 51.50
N THR A 223 -33.52 -55.66 51.11
CA THR A 223 -32.15 -55.18 51.07
C THR A 223 -31.62 -55.43 49.66
N HIS A 224 -30.80 -54.51 49.15
CA HIS A 224 -30.32 -54.52 47.78
C HIS A 224 -28.81 -54.40 47.74
N LEU A 225 -28.20 -55.04 46.74
CA LEU A 225 -26.77 -55.03 46.47
C LEU A 225 -26.48 -54.25 45.19
N VAL A 226 -25.49 -53.36 45.23
CA VAL A 226 -24.79 -52.79 44.07
C VAL A 226 -23.30 -53.13 44.20
N VAL A 227 -22.67 -53.42 43.06
CA VAL A 227 -21.22 -53.63 42.95
C VAL A 227 -20.76 -52.82 41.75
N SER A 228 -19.89 -51.84 42.00
CA SER A 228 -19.31 -50.95 40.99
C SER A 228 -17.77 -50.95 41.12
N LEU A 229 -17.07 -50.44 40.11
CA LEU A 229 -15.64 -50.16 40.25
C LEU A 229 -15.39 -48.80 40.90
N GLY A 230 -14.39 -48.75 41.77
CA GLY A 230 -13.67 -47.55 42.15
C GLY A 230 -12.45 -47.37 41.25
N ASN A 231 -11.26 -47.31 41.85
CA ASN A 231 -10.00 -47.27 41.11
C ASN A 231 -9.79 -48.54 40.26
N ILE A 232 -9.51 -48.35 38.97
CA ILE A 232 -9.14 -49.40 38.01
C ILE A 232 -7.62 -49.58 37.95
N ARG A 233 -7.18 -50.82 37.74
CA ARG A 233 -5.76 -51.12 37.48
C ARG A 233 -5.30 -50.54 36.14
N SER A 234 -4.04 -50.14 36.10
CA SER A 234 -3.35 -49.78 34.86
C SER A 234 -2.85 -51.02 34.12
N ILE A 235 -2.82 -50.95 32.79
CA ILE A 235 -2.24 -51.95 31.88
C ILE A 235 -1.07 -51.34 31.11
N LYS A 236 -0.11 -52.16 30.70
CA LYS A 236 0.99 -51.80 29.80
C LYS A 236 0.70 -52.31 28.40
N VAL A 237 0.65 -51.39 27.44
CA VAL A 237 0.40 -51.66 26.02
C VAL A 237 1.58 -51.13 25.22
N THR A 238 2.11 -51.91 24.28
CA THR A 238 3.24 -51.49 23.44
C THR A 238 2.76 -51.08 22.06
N ILE A 239 3.07 -49.85 21.65
CA ILE A 239 2.65 -49.29 20.37
C ILE A 239 3.86 -49.27 19.44
N THR A 240 3.71 -49.85 18.24
CA THR A 240 4.83 -50.15 17.34
C THR A 240 4.54 -49.78 15.88
N GLY A 241 5.60 -49.54 15.12
CA GLY A 241 5.53 -49.15 13.71
C GLY A 241 5.27 -47.66 13.53
N GLU A 242 4.51 -47.33 12.50
CA GLU A 242 4.42 -45.99 11.91
C GLU A 242 3.46 -45.04 12.65
N VAL A 243 3.78 -44.75 13.91
CA VAL A 243 3.11 -43.75 14.76
C VAL A 243 4.01 -42.54 15.03
N ILE A 244 3.43 -41.45 15.54
CA ILE A 244 4.19 -40.24 15.91
C ILE A 244 5.17 -40.52 17.07
N ALA A 245 4.76 -41.30 18.07
CA ALA A 245 5.61 -41.73 19.18
C ALA A 245 5.45 -43.23 19.48
N PRO A 246 6.33 -44.12 18.95
CA PRO A 246 6.32 -45.53 19.29
C PRO A 246 6.91 -45.77 20.70
N GLY A 247 6.38 -46.76 21.43
CA GLY A 247 6.82 -47.07 22.80
C GLY A 247 5.80 -47.84 23.62
N THR A 248 6.17 -48.18 24.86
CA THR A 248 5.26 -48.84 25.83
C THR A 248 4.58 -47.80 26.72
N TYR A 249 3.25 -47.77 26.65
CA TYR A 249 2.41 -46.83 27.37
C TYR A 249 1.68 -47.52 28.53
N THR A 250 1.55 -46.80 29.64
CA THR A 250 0.72 -47.22 30.78
C THR A 250 -0.66 -46.57 30.63
N LEU A 251 -1.67 -47.39 30.43
CA LEU A 251 -3.05 -46.98 30.13
C LEU A 251 -4.02 -47.52 31.19
N SER A 252 -5.26 -47.04 31.18
CA SER A 252 -6.36 -47.62 31.95
C SER A 252 -6.74 -49.00 31.40
N SER A 253 -7.16 -49.93 32.26
CA SER A 253 -7.73 -51.22 31.84
C SER A 253 -9.07 -51.12 31.08
N LEU A 254 -9.65 -49.92 30.97
CA LEU A 254 -10.80 -49.61 30.09
C LEU A 254 -10.38 -48.95 28.76
N SER A 255 -9.09 -48.68 28.53
CA SER A 255 -8.61 -48.01 27.32
C SER A 255 -8.79 -48.88 26.07
N THR A 256 -9.22 -48.25 24.99
CA THR A 256 -9.40 -48.87 23.67
C THR A 256 -8.24 -48.56 22.72
N ILE A 257 -8.23 -49.18 21.53
CA ILE A 257 -7.24 -48.89 20.46
C ILE A 257 -7.17 -47.38 20.18
N LEU A 258 -8.32 -46.70 20.08
CA LEU A 258 -8.37 -45.25 19.88
C LEU A 258 -7.67 -44.48 21.01
N ASN A 259 -7.84 -44.85 22.28
CA ASN A 259 -7.13 -44.19 23.39
C ASN A 259 -5.61 -44.35 23.26
N ALA A 260 -5.14 -45.55 22.92
CA ALA A 260 -3.72 -45.80 22.68
C ALA A 260 -3.18 -44.94 21.52
N LEU A 261 -3.94 -44.82 20.43
CA LEU A 261 -3.58 -43.97 19.28
C LEU A 261 -3.54 -42.48 19.64
N TYR A 262 -4.47 -41.96 20.44
CA TYR A 262 -4.38 -40.56 20.89
C TYR A 262 -3.14 -40.31 21.76
N VAL A 263 -2.80 -41.23 22.67
CA VAL A 263 -1.63 -41.06 23.56
C VAL A 263 -0.30 -41.14 22.80
N CYS A 264 -0.23 -41.81 21.64
CA CYS A 264 0.96 -41.83 20.77
C CYS A 264 0.97 -40.80 19.63
N GLY A 265 -0.03 -39.90 19.56
CA GLY A 265 -0.18 -38.91 18.48
C GLY A 265 -0.71 -39.47 17.14
N GLY A 266 -1.16 -40.73 17.13
CA GLY A 266 -1.71 -41.41 15.96
C GLY A 266 -0.68 -41.89 14.94
N PRO A 267 -1.13 -42.38 13.77
CA PRO A 267 -0.25 -42.75 12.67
C PRO A 267 0.54 -41.54 12.13
N ASN A 268 1.81 -41.77 11.78
CA ASN A 268 2.69 -40.72 11.23
C ASN A 268 2.45 -40.48 9.72
N GLU A 269 3.40 -39.88 9.01
CA GLU A 269 3.29 -39.61 7.57
C GLU A 269 3.27 -40.90 6.73
N LEU A 270 3.91 -41.97 7.20
CA LEU A 270 3.99 -43.27 6.54
C LEU A 270 2.91 -44.26 7.02
N GLY A 271 2.31 -44.03 8.19
CA GLY A 271 1.37 -44.96 8.80
C GLY A 271 0.04 -45.13 8.06
N THR A 272 -0.50 -46.35 8.13
CA THR A 272 -1.85 -46.69 7.67
C THR A 272 -2.92 -46.15 8.62
N TYR A 273 -3.96 -45.56 8.04
CA TYR A 273 -5.21 -45.24 8.73
C TYR A 273 -6.25 -46.35 8.54
N ARG A 274 -6.02 -47.31 7.64
CA ARG A 274 -7.00 -48.34 7.22
C ARG A 274 -6.81 -49.69 7.91
N LYS A 275 -5.59 -50.03 8.34
CA LYS A 275 -5.24 -51.38 8.86
C LYS A 275 -4.40 -51.33 10.13
N ILE A 276 -4.95 -50.76 11.21
CA ILE A 276 -4.29 -50.74 12.52
C ILE A 276 -4.61 -52.03 13.28
N GLN A 277 -3.60 -52.78 13.72
CA GLN A 277 -3.79 -54.13 14.26
C GLN A 277 -3.52 -54.21 15.76
N VAL A 278 -4.28 -55.05 16.48
CA VAL A 278 -3.97 -55.44 17.87
C VAL A 278 -3.49 -56.88 17.88
N ILE A 279 -2.29 -57.10 18.42
CA ILE A 279 -1.67 -58.40 18.59
C ILE A 279 -1.68 -58.76 20.08
N ARG A 280 -2.26 -59.91 20.41
CA ARG A 280 -2.36 -60.47 21.76
C ARG A 280 -1.97 -61.93 21.71
N ASN A 281 -1.11 -62.39 22.63
CA ASN A 281 -0.59 -63.77 22.65
C ASN A 281 -0.04 -64.23 21.27
N ASN A 282 0.70 -63.34 20.61
CA ASN A 282 1.28 -63.52 19.26
C ASN A 282 0.25 -63.83 18.14
N ARG A 283 -0.99 -63.34 18.27
CA ARG A 283 -2.04 -63.43 17.24
C ARG A 283 -2.74 -62.08 17.06
N VAL A 284 -3.12 -61.74 15.83
CA VAL A 284 -3.98 -60.57 15.57
C VAL A 284 -5.39 -60.87 16.11
N VAL A 285 -5.86 -60.06 17.07
CA VAL A 285 -7.19 -60.20 17.69
C VAL A 285 -8.18 -59.12 17.26
N ALA A 286 -7.70 -58.01 16.71
CA ALA A 286 -8.53 -56.97 16.10
C ALA A 286 -7.78 -56.26 14.97
N THR A 287 -8.53 -55.65 14.05
CA THR A 287 -8.01 -54.69 13.08
C THR A 287 -9.03 -53.56 12.90
N LEU A 288 -8.58 -52.33 13.08
CA LEU A 288 -9.36 -51.10 13.07
C LEU A 288 -9.08 -50.30 11.80
N ASP A 289 -10.14 -49.86 11.14
CA ASP A 289 -10.11 -48.90 10.03
C ASP A 289 -10.64 -47.55 10.53
N LEU A 290 -9.78 -46.53 10.57
CA LEU A 290 -10.14 -45.18 11.02
C LEU A 290 -11.04 -44.46 10.00
N TYR A 291 -11.12 -44.92 8.74
CA TYR A 291 -12.03 -44.31 7.76
C TYR A 291 -13.49 -44.71 8.06
N GLU A 292 -13.76 -45.86 8.67
CA GLU A 292 -15.11 -46.15 9.19
C GLU A 292 -15.50 -45.18 10.32
N VAL A 293 -14.55 -44.82 11.19
CA VAL A 293 -14.76 -43.81 12.24
C VAL A 293 -15.00 -42.42 11.61
N LEU A 294 -14.12 -41.98 10.71
CA LEU A 294 -14.12 -40.63 10.12
C LEU A 294 -15.23 -40.39 9.09
N MET A 295 -15.76 -41.44 8.44
CA MET A 295 -16.80 -41.33 7.40
C MET A 295 -18.18 -41.82 7.85
N ARG A 296 -18.27 -42.75 8.81
CA ARG A 296 -19.54 -43.35 9.26
C ARG A 296 -19.84 -43.12 10.75
N GLY A 297 -18.86 -42.66 11.54
CA GLY A 297 -19.00 -42.51 12.99
C GLY A 297 -18.94 -43.83 13.77
N TYR A 298 -18.66 -44.96 13.12
CA TYR A 298 -18.69 -46.28 13.75
C TYR A 298 -17.28 -46.80 14.06
N ALA A 299 -16.97 -46.95 15.35
CA ALA A 299 -15.71 -47.50 15.85
C ALA A 299 -15.70 -49.04 15.86
N LYS A 300 -15.97 -49.65 14.70
CA LYS A 300 -15.94 -51.11 14.52
C LYS A 300 -14.56 -51.66 14.89
N ASN A 301 -14.53 -52.80 15.59
CA ASN A 301 -13.31 -53.45 16.09
C ASN A 301 -12.43 -52.58 17.04
N ASN A 302 -12.91 -51.43 17.54
CA ASN A 302 -12.21 -50.67 18.58
C ASN A 302 -12.34 -51.36 19.95
N ILE A 303 -11.66 -52.50 20.12
CA ILE A 303 -11.73 -53.32 21.33
C ILE A 303 -11.04 -52.64 22.53
N ILE A 304 -11.43 -53.07 23.73
CA ILE A 304 -10.69 -52.78 24.97
C ILE A 304 -9.37 -53.58 24.94
N LEU A 305 -8.29 -52.88 25.29
CA LEU A 305 -6.94 -53.43 25.34
C LEU A 305 -6.69 -54.21 26.64
N GLN A 306 -5.75 -55.14 26.61
CA GLN A 306 -5.31 -55.93 27.75
C GLN A 306 -3.81 -55.69 28.03
N ASP A 307 -3.36 -56.09 29.21
CA ASP A 307 -1.94 -56.02 29.55
C ASP A 307 -1.11 -56.90 28.60
N GLN A 308 0.05 -56.38 28.16
CA GLN A 308 0.91 -56.95 27.12
C GLN A 308 0.31 -56.98 25.70
N ASP A 309 -0.79 -56.27 25.42
CA ASP A 309 -1.21 -56.03 24.04
C ASP A 309 -0.16 -55.22 23.26
N ILE A 310 0.00 -55.56 21.98
CA ILE A 310 0.78 -54.78 21.02
C ILE A 310 -0.17 -54.14 20.02
N VAL A 311 -0.17 -52.82 19.92
CA VAL A 311 -0.85 -52.07 18.85
C VAL A 311 0.18 -51.81 17.75
N GLN A 312 -0.07 -52.31 16.54
CA GLN A 312 0.84 -52.17 15.41
C GLN A 312 0.20 -51.33 14.30
N VAL A 313 0.93 -50.31 13.85
CA VAL A 313 0.60 -49.51 12.66
C VAL A 313 1.65 -49.81 11.59
N SER A 314 1.22 -50.48 10.51
CA SER A 314 2.08 -50.69 9.33
C SER A 314 2.14 -49.45 8.44
N PRO A 315 3.10 -49.35 7.50
CA PRO A 315 3.04 -48.37 6.43
C PRO A 315 1.74 -48.48 5.60
N TYR A 316 1.29 -47.36 5.02
CA TYR A 316 0.16 -47.35 4.08
C TYR A 316 0.47 -48.13 2.80
N VAL A 317 -0.54 -48.74 2.18
CA VAL A 317 -0.39 -49.51 0.92
C VAL A 317 -0.62 -48.62 -0.30
N ALA A 318 -1.80 -47.99 -0.39
CA ALA A 318 -2.17 -47.13 -1.51
C ALA A 318 -2.66 -45.76 -1.02
N ARG A 319 -1.99 -44.68 -1.46
CA ARG A 319 -2.39 -43.31 -1.12
C ARG A 319 -2.43 -42.43 -2.37
N VAL A 320 -3.50 -41.66 -2.51
CA VAL A 320 -3.81 -40.85 -3.70
C VAL A 320 -4.04 -39.40 -3.32
N ALA A 321 -3.67 -38.47 -4.20
CA ALA A 321 -3.96 -37.05 -4.01
C ALA A 321 -5.27 -36.67 -4.71
N ILE A 322 -6.10 -35.88 -4.05
CA ILE A 322 -7.31 -35.28 -4.64
C ILE A 322 -7.20 -33.76 -4.52
N GLN A 323 -7.35 -33.09 -5.66
CA GLN A 323 -7.06 -31.66 -5.83
C GLN A 323 -8.10 -30.97 -6.73
N GLY A 324 -8.22 -29.64 -6.60
CA GLY A 324 -9.14 -28.83 -7.39
C GLY A 324 -10.51 -28.68 -6.72
N ASN A 325 -11.60 -28.87 -7.46
CA ASN A 325 -12.95 -28.50 -7.05
C ASN A 325 -13.71 -29.60 -6.26
N THR A 326 -13.07 -30.17 -5.23
CA THR A 326 -13.76 -31.05 -4.25
C THR A 326 -14.09 -30.29 -2.95
N LYS A 327 -14.80 -30.92 -2.01
CA LYS A 327 -15.04 -30.33 -0.68
C LYS A 327 -13.85 -30.50 0.27
N ARG A 328 -13.02 -31.55 0.10
CA ARG A 328 -11.83 -31.84 0.89
C ARG A 328 -10.68 -32.25 -0.03
N ASN A 329 -9.84 -31.30 -0.42
CA ASN A 329 -8.57 -31.58 -1.09
C ASN A 329 -7.55 -32.14 -0.09
N GLY A 330 -6.76 -33.14 -0.47
CA GLY A 330 -5.87 -33.84 0.46
C GLY A 330 -5.20 -35.07 -0.13
N LEU A 331 -4.70 -35.93 0.75
CA LEU A 331 -4.18 -37.26 0.49
C LEU A 331 -5.08 -38.29 1.19
N PHE A 332 -5.56 -39.27 0.44
CA PHE A 332 -6.52 -40.28 0.88
C PHE A 332 -5.95 -41.68 0.70
N GLU A 333 -6.13 -42.55 1.68
CA GLU A 333 -5.66 -43.93 1.68
C GLU A 333 -6.77 -44.88 1.23
N LEU A 334 -6.51 -45.67 0.20
CA LEU A 334 -7.45 -46.60 -0.41
C LEU A 334 -7.09 -48.05 -0.07
N THR A 335 -8.11 -48.90 0.05
CA THR A 335 -7.93 -50.36 0.01
C THR A 335 -7.91 -50.87 -1.44
N GLU A 336 -7.37 -52.06 -1.67
CA GLU A 336 -7.25 -52.68 -3.01
C GLU A 336 -8.59 -52.84 -3.75
N ASN A 337 -9.70 -52.90 -2.99
CA ASN A 337 -11.05 -53.06 -3.54
C ASN A 337 -11.74 -51.71 -3.87
N GLU A 338 -11.25 -50.58 -3.35
CA GLU A 338 -11.87 -49.27 -3.55
C GLU A 338 -11.55 -48.70 -4.95
N LYS A 339 -12.37 -47.73 -5.37
CA LYS A 339 -12.41 -47.18 -6.74
C LYS A 339 -12.33 -45.66 -6.70
N LEU A 340 -12.26 -45.04 -7.88
CA LEU A 340 -12.24 -43.58 -8.02
C LEU A 340 -13.45 -42.93 -7.33
N GLN A 341 -14.63 -43.55 -7.39
CA GLN A 341 -15.84 -43.11 -6.69
C GLN A 341 -15.67 -43.06 -5.16
N ASP A 342 -15.00 -44.04 -4.53
CA ASP A 342 -14.76 -44.06 -3.09
C ASP A 342 -13.78 -42.96 -2.68
N ALA A 343 -12.73 -42.75 -3.49
CA ALA A 343 -11.78 -41.66 -3.30
C ALA A 343 -12.50 -40.28 -3.34
N ILE A 344 -13.39 -40.07 -4.32
CA ILE A 344 -14.25 -38.88 -4.42
C ILE A 344 -15.17 -38.75 -3.19
N ALA A 345 -15.73 -39.85 -2.69
CA ALA A 345 -16.55 -39.86 -1.47
C ALA A 345 -15.74 -39.45 -0.23
N TYR A 346 -14.48 -39.90 -0.09
CA TYR A 346 -13.58 -39.45 0.98
C TYR A 346 -13.22 -37.95 0.84
N ALA A 347 -13.11 -37.42 -0.38
CA ALA A 347 -13.04 -35.98 -0.62
C ALA A 347 -14.35 -35.20 -0.30
N GLY A 348 -15.40 -35.88 0.17
CA GLY A 348 -16.71 -35.30 0.47
C GLY A 348 -17.58 -35.05 -0.78
N GLY A 349 -17.14 -35.56 -1.94
CA GLY A 349 -17.69 -35.25 -3.25
C GLY A 349 -17.22 -33.91 -3.81
N PHE A 350 -17.75 -33.60 -4.99
CA PHE A 350 -17.50 -32.34 -5.70
C PHE A 350 -18.08 -31.11 -4.97
N ASN A 351 -17.46 -29.95 -5.18
CA ASN A 351 -18.06 -28.65 -4.84
C ASN A 351 -18.89 -28.11 -6.03
N GLN A 352 -19.55 -26.96 -5.84
CA GLN A 352 -20.47 -26.39 -6.84
C GLN A 352 -19.81 -25.90 -8.14
N TYR A 353 -18.49 -25.72 -8.16
CA TYR A 353 -17.72 -25.24 -9.30
C TYR A 353 -16.98 -26.35 -10.05
N ALA A 354 -17.24 -27.62 -9.74
CA ALA A 354 -16.56 -28.76 -10.35
C ALA A 354 -17.06 -29.07 -11.77
N TYR A 355 -16.14 -29.30 -12.70
CA TYR A 355 -16.45 -30.05 -13.91
C TYR A 355 -16.47 -31.55 -13.58
N LYS A 356 -17.64 -32.18 -13.70
CA LYS A 356 -17.89 -33.55 -13.21
C LYS A 356 -17.75 -34.63 -14.29
N HIS A 357 -18.12 -34.33 -15.53
CA HIS A 357 -18.16 -35.30 -16.64
C HIS A 357 -16.81 -35.98 -16.93
N ARG A 358 -15.69 -35.36 -16.55
CA ARG A 358 -14.34 -35.91 -16.72
C ARG A 358 -13.39 -35.41 -15.63
N LEU A 359 -12.68 -36.34 -15.00
CA LEU A 359 -11.54 -36.05 -14.12
C LEU A 359 -10.22 -36.36 -14.81
N LYS A 360 -9.17 -35.64 -14.41
CA LYS A 360 -7.81 -35.81 -14.94
C LYS A 360 -6.93 -36.43 -13.88
N ILE A 361 -6.41 -37.62 -14.14
CA ILE A 361 -5.52 -38.34 -13.23
C ILE A 361 -4.09 -38.27 -13.76
N HIS A 362 -3.20 -37.68 -12.97
CA HIS A 362 -1.76 -37.71 -13.22
C HIS A 362 -1.16 -38.90 -12.50
N ARG A 363 -0.77 -39.94 -13.25
CA ARG A 363 -0.23 -41.21 -12.77
C ARG A 363 1.27 -41.28 -13.02
N ASN A 364 2.06 -41.61 -12.01
CA ASN A 364 3.48 -41.91 -12.22
C ASN A 364 3.62 -43.37 -12.69
N THR A 365 4.41 -43.60 -13.74
CA THR A 365 4.79 -44.94 -14.21
C THR A 365 6.24 -45.24 -13.83
N SER A 366 6.76 -46.43 -14.18
CA SER A 366 8.17 -46.80 -13.95
C SER A 366 9.19 -46.03 -14.81
N ARG A 367 8.75 -45.10 -15.67
CA ARG A 367 9.63 -44.25 -16.51
C ARG A 367 9.17 -42.79 -16.58
N GLU A 368 7.88 -42.58 -16.79
CA GLU A 368 7.29 -41.29 -17.20
C GLU A 368 6.01 -40.96 -16.43
N ARG A 369 5.53 -39.72 -16.52
CA ARG A 369 4.21 -39.32 -15.98
C ARG A 369 3.14 -39.47 -17.06
N LYS A 370 2.15 -40.34 -16.82
CA LYS A 370 0.98 -40.51 -17.68
C LYS A 370 -0.16 -39.59 -17.22
N ILE A 371 -0.88 -39.00 -18.17
CA ILE A 371 -2.18 -38.37 -17.93
C ILE A 371 -3.26 -39.37 -18.36
N ILE A 372 -4.29 -39.54 -17.54
CA ILE A 372 -5.47 -40.34 -17.85
C ILE A 372 -6.69 -39.44 -17.64
N ASP A 373 -7.40 -39.16 -18.72
CA ASP A 373 -8.74 -38.58 -18.65
C ASP A 373 -9.73 -39.73 -18.36
N VAL A 374 -10.49 -39.63 -17.27
CA VAL A 374 -11.49 -40.62 -16.85
C VAL A 374 -12.86 -39.93 -16.83
N LYS A 375 -13.86 -40.55 -17.44
CA LYS A 375 -15.23 -40.01 -17.52
C LYS A 375 -16.06 -40.37 -16.28
N GLU A 376 -17.13 -39.62 -16.06
CA GLU A 376 -18.10 -39.83 -14.98
C GLU A 376 -18.73 -41.24 -14.98
N GLU A 377 -18.99 -41.81 -16.17
CA GLU A 377 -19.45 -43.19 -16.36
C GLU A 377 -18.45 -44.27 -15.88
N GLU A 378 -17.17 -43.92 -15.74
CA GLU A 378 -16.09 -44.83 -15.34
C GLU A 378 -15.72 -44.72 -13.85
N PHE A 379 -16.18 -43.68 -13.12
CA PHE A 379 -15.80 -43.47 -11.71
C PHE A 379 -16.08 -44.67 -10.78
N PRO A 380 -17.20 -45.42 -10.91
CA PRO A 380 -17.47 -46.58 -10.07
C PRO A 380 -16.57 -47.80 -10.34
N THR A 381 -15.90 -47.86 -11.49
CA THR A 381 -15.13 -49.04 -11.94
C THR A 381 -13.64 -48.77 -12.10
N PHE A 382 -13.21 -47.50 -12.17
CA PHE A 382 -11.81 -47.14 -12.38
C PHE A 382 -10.93 -47.44 -11.16
N ASN A 383 -9.87 -48.22 -11.39
CA ASN A 383 -8.83 -48.53 -10.39
C ASN A 383 -7.78 -47.41 -10.30
N VAL A 384 -7.77 -46.72 -9.16
CA VAL A 384 -6.75 -45.73 -8.78
C VAL A 384 -5.57 -46.47 -8.12
N ILE A 385 -4.32 -46.02 -8.32
CA ILE A 385 -3.12 -46.63 -7.72
C ILE A 385 -2.36 -45.64 -6.83
N SER A 386 -1.51 -46.16 -5.94
CA SER A 386 -0.67 -45.34 -5.07
C SER A 386 0.16 -44.32 -5.86
N GLY A 387 0.16 -43.05 -5.45
CA GLY A 387 0.83 -41.96 -6.13
C GLY A 387 0.03 -41.27 -7.25
N ASP A 388 -1.18 -41.73 -7.58
CA ASP A 388 -2.08 -40.99 -8.47
C ASP A 388 -2.48 -39.63 -7.89
N SER A 389 -2.55 -38.61 -8.74
CA SER A 389 -3.12 -37.31 -8.42
C SER A 389 -4.35 -37.02 -9.28
N ILE A 390 -5.53 -37.15 -8.66
CA ILE A 390 -6.84 -36.86 -9.24
C ILE A 390 -7.09 -35.34 -9.17
N VAL A 391 -7.32 -34.72 -10.32
CA VAL A 391 -7.57 -33.28 -10.47
C VAL A 391 -9.01 -33.06 -10.96
N THR A 392 -9.78 -32.32 -10.16
CA THR A 392 -11.13 -31.87 -10.48
C THR A 392 -11.08 -30.45 -11.04
N GLU A 393 -11.17 -30.33 -12.36
CA GLU A 393 -11.13 -29.05 -13.09
C GLU A 393 -12.34 -28.15 -12.72
N ARG A 394 -12.25 -26.85 -12.97
CA ARG A 394 -13.38 -25.91 -12.75
C ARG A 394 -14.35 -26.04 -13.93
N LEU A 395 -15.65 -25.94 -13.67
CA LEU A 395 -16.66 -25.76 -14.72
C LEU A 395 -16.33 -24.49 -15.52
N LEU A 396 -16.50 -24.52 -16.84
CA LEU A 396 -16.27 -23.35 -17.69
C LEU A 396 -17.29 -22.27 -17.37
N GLU A 397 -16.82 -21.03 -17.27
CA GLU A 397 -17.67 -19.84 -17.10
C GLU A 397 -18.23 -19.42 -18.46
N ARG A 398 -19.08 -20.29 -19.02
CA ARG A 398 -19.84 -20.08 -20.26
C ARG A 398 -21.30 -20.44 -20.01
N TYR A 399 -22.19 -19.65 -20.61
CA TYR A 399 -23.61 -19.96 -20.69
C TYR A 399 -23.88 -20.75 -21.97
N GLU A 400 -24.73 -21.78 -21.88
CA GLU A 400 -25.07 -22.63 -23.03
C GLU A 400 -26.07 -21.95 -23.99
N ASN A 401 -26.90 -21.07 -23.42
CA ASN A 401 -28.12 -20.50 -23.98
C ASN A 401 -28.16 -18.96 -23.86
N MET A 402 -27.04 -18.26 -24.03
CA MET A 402 -26.98 -16.79 -23.91
C MET A 402 -27.03 -16.07 -25.27
N VAL A 403 -27.79 -14.98 -25.33
CA VAL A 403 -27.71 -13.93 -26.36
C VAL A 403 -27.45 -12.58 -25.70
N THR A 404 -26.89 -11.62 -26.43
CA THR A 404 -26.62 -10.26 -25.93
C THR A 404 -27.31 -9.22 -26.80
N VAL A 405 -27.82 -8.13 -26.22
CA VAL A 405 -28.34 -6.97 -26.94
C VAL A 405 -27.78 -5.66 -26.36
N GLU A 406 -27.39 -4.74 -27.23
CA GLU A 406 -26.67 -3.52 -26.87
C GLU A 406 -27.02 -2.31 -27.76
N GLY A 407 -26.63 -1.11 -27.32
CA GLY A 407 -26.86 0.15 -28.02
C GLY A 407 -28.18 0.84 -27.60
N ALA A 408 -28.92 1.38 -28.58
CA ALA A 408 -30.10 2.22 -28.41
C ALA A 408 -31.38 1.45 -28.00
N ILE A 409 -31.28 0.66 -26.93
CA ILE A 409 -32.35 -0.16 -26.36
C ILE A 409 -32.54 0.16 -24.86
N PHE A 410 -33.74 -0.02 -24.30
CA PHE A 410 -33.99 0.37 -22.91
C PHE A 410 -33.17 -0.47 -21.91
N ARG A 411 -33.11 -1.80 -22.09
CA ARG A 411 -32.35 -2.71 -21.22
C ARG A 411 -31.26 -3.49 -21.99
N PRO A 412 -30.11 -2.87 -22.33
CA PRO A 412 -28.99 -3.61 -22.89
C PRO A 412 -28.44 -4.61 -21.86
N GLY A 413 -27.99 -5.78 -22.32
CA GLY A 413 -27.51 -6.85 -21.45
C GLY A 413 -27.54 -8.25 -22.06
N GLN A 414 -27.32 -9.24 -21.21
CA GLN A 414 -27.34 -10.68 -21.55
C GLN A 414 -28.70 -11.28 -21.20
N TYR A 415 -29.25 -12.10 -22.10
CA TYR A 415 -30.57 -12.73 -22.00
C TYR A 415 -30.49 -14.22 -22.33
N SER A 416 -31.44 -15.00 -21.81
CA SER A 416 -31.59 -16.41 -22.20
C SER A 416 -32.22 -16.54 -23.58
N LEU A 417 -31.57 -17.31 -24.46
CA LEU A 417 -32.05 -17.73 -25.77
C LEU A 417 -33.34 -18.55 -25.67
N ASP A 418 -33.52 -19.34 -24.60
CA ASP A 418 -34.71 -20.19 -24.43
C ASP A 418 -35.99 -19.35 -24.27
N SER A 419 -35.86 -18.17 -23.67
CA SER A 419 -36.94 -17.19 -23.51
C SER A 419 -36.97 -16.13 -24.62
N ASN A 420 -35.96 -16.12 -25.49
CA ASN A 420 -35.79 -15.13 -26.56
C ASN A 420 -35.20 -15.78 -27.83
N PRO A 421 -35.86 -16.79 -28.42
CA PRO A 421 -35.35 -17.46 -29.62
C PRO A 421 -35.36 -16.55 -30.87
N THR A 422 -36.09 -15.43 -30.87
CA THR A 422 -36.07 -14.45 -31.97
C THR A 422 -35.61 -13.04 -31.58
N LEU A 423 -35.25 -12.26 -32.59
CA LEU A 423 -34.83 -10.85 -32.47
C LEU A 423 -35.94 -9.96 -31.89
N LEU A 424 -37.20 -10.09 -32.34
CA LEU A 424 -38.29 -9.29 -31.76
C LEU A 424 -38.59 -9.65 -30.29
N GLU A 425 -38.45 -10.92 -29.92
CA GLU A 425 -38.64 -11.37 -28.53
C GLU A 425 -37.54 -10.83 -27.62
N LEU A 426 -36.28 -10.88 -28.05
CA LEU A 426 -35.15 -10.25 -27.35
C LEU A 426 -35.37 -8.74 -27.15
N ILE A 427 -35.80 -8.03 -28.19
CA ILE A 427 -36.07 -6.58 -28.12
C ILE A 427 -37.23 -6.28 -27.15
N LYS A 428 -38.28 -7.12 -27.16
CA LYS A 428 -39.43 -7.00 -26.26
C LYS A 428 -39.06 -7.26 -24.80
N SER A 429 -38.25 -8.27 -24.52
CA SER A 429 -37.73 -8.56 -23.18
C SER A 429 -36.78 -7.48 -22.67
N ALA A 430 -36.09 -6.79 -23.57
CA ALA A 430 -35.24 -5.64 -23.27
C ALA A 430 -36.00 -4.29 -23.15
N GLU A 431 -37.32 -4.35 -22.91
CA GLU A 431 -38.26 -3.22 -22.78
C GLU A 431 -38.41 -2.34 -24.05
N GLY A 432 -37.87 -2.75 -25.20
CA GLY A 432 -37.99 -2.07 -26.48
C GLY A 432 -36.89 -1.05 -26.79
N LEU A 433 -37.01 -0.43 -27.96
CA LEU A 433 -36.03 0.52 -28.51
C LEU A 433 -36.17 1.91 -27.91
N ARG A 434 -35.06 2.64 -27.84
CA ARG A 434 -35.07 4.08 -27.53
C ARG A 434 -35.41 4.92 -28.76
N GLY A 435 -35.81 6.17 -28.56
CA GLY A 435 -36.26 7.06 -29.64
C GLY A 435 -35.18 7.43 -30.67
N GLU A 436 -33.91 7.28 -30.30
CA GLU A 436 -32.73 7.53 -31.11
C GLU A 436 -32.22 6.28 -31.89
N ALA A 437 -32.89 5.14 -31.80
CA ALA A 437 -32.42 3.89 -32.43
C ALA A 437 -32.50 3.90 -33.97
N LEU A 438 -31.40 3.54 -34.64
CA LEU A 438 -31.38 3.33 -36.10
C LEU A 438 -31.96 1.95 -36.46
N THR A 439 -33.29 1.85 -36.52
CA THR A 439 -34.00 0.63 -36.96
C THR A 439 -33.67 0.21 -38.39
N GLY A 440 -33.36 1.18 -39.26
CA GLY A 440 -33.05 0.95 -40.67
C GLY A 440 -31.84 0.05 -40.95
N ARG A 441 -30.90 -0.06 -40.00
CA ARG A 441 -29.72 -0.91 -40.11
C ARG A 441 -29.10 -1.24 -38.75
N ILE A 442 -29.52 -2.36 -38.17
CA ILE A 442 -28.86 -2.97 -37.01
C ILE A 442 -27.84 -4.03 -37.46
N ALA A 443 -27.02 -4.52 -36.53
CA ALA A 443 -26.08 -5.62 -36.75
C ALA A 443 -26.38 -6.78 -35.79
N ILE A 444 -26.24 -8.02 -36.28
CA ILE A 444 -26.13 -9.21 -35.44
C ILE A 444 -24.77 -9.83 -35.71
N VAL A 445 -23.87 -9.74 -34.73
CA VAL A 445 -22.56 -10.38 -34.76
C VAL A 445 -22.73 -11.82 -34.28
N ARG A 446 -22.40 -12.78 -35.16
CA ARG A 446 -22.65 -14.20 -34.96
C ARG A 446 -21.36 -15.00 -35.14
N THR A 447 -21.10 -15.94 -34.23
CA THR A 447 -20.03 -16.93 -34.43
C THR A 447 -20.60 -18.17 -35.12
N ARG A 448 -20.02 -18.55 -36.25
CA ARG A 448 -20.40 -19.73 -37.04
C ARG A 448 -19.77 -21.01 -36.49
N GLU A 449 -20.23 -22.15 -37.00
CA GLU A 449 -19.71 -23.50 -36.68
C GLU A 449 -18.24 -23.70 -37.10
N ASP A 450 -17.78 -22.95 -38.10
CA ASP A 450 -16.37 -22.86 -38.54
C ASP A 450 -15.54 -21.86 -37.71
N MET A 451 -16.07 -21.36 -36.59
CA MET A 451 -15.52 -20.31 -35.72
C MET A 451 -15.30 -18.94 -36.40
N ILE A 452 -15.79 -18.74 -37.63
CA ILE A 452 -15.74 -17.44 -38.29
C ILE A 452 -16.83 -16.52 -37.72
N ILE A 453 -16.46 -15.28 -37.41
CA ILE A 453 -17.41 -14.24 -36.99
C ILE A 453 -18.01 -13.60 -38.24
N GLU A 454 -19.33 -13.66 -38.39
CA GLU A 454 -20.08 -12.97 -39.44
C GLU A 454 -20.90 -11.80 -38.86
N ASN A 455 -21.11 -10.75 -39.67
CA ASN A 455 -21.98 -9.62 -39.33
C ASN A 455 -23.22 -9.66 -40.22
N ILE A 456 -24.35 -10.05 -39.65
CA ILE A 456 -25.64 -10.07 -40.32
C ILE A 456 -26.23 -8.66 -40.20
N SER A 457 -26.26 -7.92 -41.30
CA SER A 457 -26.86 -6.58 -41.35
C SER A 457 -28.37 -6.69 -41.59
N VAL A 458 -29.16 -6.07 -40.72
CA VAL A 458 -30.62 -6.28 -40.65
C VAL A 458 -31.37 -4.95 -40.69
N ASN A 459 -32.41 -4.85 -41.52
CA ASN A 459 -33.40 -3.77 -41.40
C ASN A 459 -34.49 -4.18 -40.39
N LEU A 460 -34.29 -3.83 -39.13
CA LEU A 460 -35.26 -4.08 -38.05
C LEU A 460 -36.60 -3.37 -38.30
N ASP A 461 -36.56 -2.23 -38.98
CA ASP A 461 -37.74 -1.43 -39.31
C ASP A 461 -38.72 -2.17 -40.24
N ASP A 462 -38.20 -3.00 -41.16
CA ASP A 462 -39.02 -3.84 -42.05
C ASP A 462 -39.54 -5.11 -41.33
N ILE A 463 -38.78 -5.66 -40.37
CA ILE A 463 -39.24 -6.79 -39.52
C ILE A 463 -40.37 -6.34 -38.59
N MET A 464 -40.20 -5.22 -37.88
CA MET A 464 -41.24 -4.63 -37.01
C MET A 464 -42.53 -4.26 -37.76
N LYS A 465 -42.44 -4.03 -39.08
CA LYS A 465 -43.57 -3.71 -39.97
C LYS A 465 -44.10 -4.93 -40.74
N GLY A 466 -43.63 -6.14 -40.44
CA GLY A 466 -44.10 -7.39 -41.02
C GLY A 466 -43.76 -7.58 -42.51
N LYS A 467 -42.82 -6.80 -43.05
CA LYS A 467 -42.35 -6.91 -44.45
C LYS A 467 -41.22 -7.93 -44.62
N ALA A 468 -40.47 -8.17 -43.56
CA ALA A 468 -39.41 -9.17 -43.48
C ALA A 468 -39.72 -10.17 -42.34
N ALA A 469 -39.23 -11.39 -42.47
CA ALA A 469 -39.36 -12.40 -41.41
C ALA A 469 -38.47 -12.04 -40.21
N ASP A 470 -38.92 -12.40 -39.01
CA ASP A 470 -38.12 -12.30 -37.80
C ASP A 470 -36.94 -13.28 -37.83
N ILE A 471 -35.86 -12.93 -37.13
CA ILE A 471 -34.58 -13.65 -37.22
C ILE A 471 -34.43 -14.59 -36.02
N PRO A 472 -34.26 -15.91 -36.25
CA PRO A 472 -33.90 -16.83 -35.17
C PRO A 472 -32.47 -16.54 -34.71
N LEU A 473 -32.32 -16.34 -33.40
CA LEU A 473 -31.05 -16.13 -32.75
C LEU A 473 -30.34 -17.46 -32.49
N LYS A 474 -29.03 -17.39 -32.28
CA LYS A 474 -28.17 -18.50 -31.86
C LYS A 474 -27.42 -18.09 -30.59
N ARG A 475 -26.97 -19.08 -29.81
CA ARG A 475 -26.09 -18.85 -28.66
C ARG A 475 -24.86 -18.04 -29.08
N GLU A 476 -24.46 -17.12 -28.21
CA GLU A 476 -23.31 -16.22 -28.39
C GLU A 476 -23.50 -15.20 -29.53
N ASP A 477 -24.72 -15.01 -30.05
CA ASP A 477 -25.09 -13.83 -30.87
C ASP A 477 -25.06 -12.54 -30.04
N ILE A 478 -24.60 -11.44 -30.67
CA ILE A 478 -24.64 -10.08 -30.13
C ILE A 478 -25.44 -9.20 -31.10
N VAL A 479 -26.56 -8.64 -30.63
CA VAL A 479 -27.44 -7.74 -31.38
C VAL A 479 -27.08 -6.28 -31.04
N THR A 480 -26.42 -5.59 -31.96
CA THR A 480 -26.00 -4.19 -31.80
C THR A 480 -26.96 -3.26 -32.53
N ILE A 481 -27.59 -2.34 -31.79
CA ILE A 481 -28.57 -1.38 -32.31
C ILE A 481 -27.98 0.04 -32.22
N PRO A 482 -27.46 0.64 -33.31
CA PRO A 482 -26.81 1.95 -33.26
C PRO A 482 -27.78 3.08 -32.88
N SER A 483 -27.28 4.14 -32.24
CA SER A 483 -27.97 5.42 -32.17
C SER A 483 -27.74 6.23 -33.44
N ILE A 484 -28.74 7.02 -33.86
CA ILE A 484 -28.57 8.02 -34.92
C ILE A 484 -27.52 9.08 -34.56
N PHE A 485 -27.25 9.30 -33.26
CA PHE A 485 -26.25 10.27 -32.80
C PHE A 485 -24.81 9.74 -32.91
N ASP A 486 -24.60 8.42 -32.74
CA ASP A 486 -23.28 7.77 -32.87
C ASP A 486 -22.69 7.90 -34.29
N LEU A 487 -23.57 8.18 -35.27
CA LEU A 487 -23.25 8.30 -36.69
C LEU A 487 -23.10 9.76 -37.16
N THR A 488 -23.14 10.73 -36.24
CA THR A 488 -22.99 12.16 -36.53
C THR A 488 -21.76 12.75 -35.86
N GLU A 489 -21.05 13.66 -36.53
CA GLU A 489 -19.99 14.48 -35.93
C GLU A 489 -20.58 15.24 -34.72
N PRO A 490 -20.09 15.03 -33.48
CA PRO A 490 -20.63 15.72 -32.31
C PRO A 490 -20.51 17.23 -32.47
N ALA A 491 -21.67 17.90 -32.60
CA ALA A 491 -21.71 19.33 -32.79
C ALA A 491 -21.33 20.06 -31.49
N TYR A 492 -20.44 21.05 -31.60
CA TYR A 492 -20.06 21.94 -30.50
C TYR A 492 -20.02 23.40 -30.98
N VAL A 493 -19.92 24.33 -30.03
CA VAL A 493 -19.49 25.72 -30.24
C VAL A 493 -18.22 25.93 -29.43
N ARG A 494 -17.22 26.65 -29.96
CA ARG A 494 -15.98 26.96 -29.23
C ARG A 494 -15.99 28.41 -28.75
N ILE A 495 -15.54 28.67 -27.53
CA ILE A 495 -15.33 30.05 -27.02
C ILE A 495 -13.92 30.21 -26.45
N GLN A 496 -13.25 31.30 -26.80
CA GLN A 496 -11.84 31.52 -26.49
C GLN A 496 -11.50 32.99 -26.17
N GLY A 497 -10.42 33.20 -25.41
CA GLY A 497 -9.92 34.53 -25.06
C GLY A 497 -10.15 34.91 -23.60
N ALA A 498 -10.68 36.11 -23.36
CA ALA A 498 -10.74 36.75 -22.03
C ALA A 498 -11.91 36.30 -21.13
N ILE A 499 -12.12 34.98 -20.98
CA ILE A 499 -13.19 34.36 -20.17
C ILE A 499 -12.72 33.95 -18.77
N ASN A 500 -13.65 33.70 -17.84
CA ASN A 500 -13.35 33.41 -16.43
C ASN A 500 -12.81 31.99 -16.15
N ASN A 501 -13.14 31.00 -16.98
CA ASN A 501 -12.65 29.63 -16.84
C ASN A 501 -11.66 29.21 -17.96
N PRO A 502 -10.47 29.83 -18.09
CA PRO A 502 -9.60 29.64 -19.26
C PRO A 502 -8.86 28.28 -19.23
N GLU A 503 -9.54 27.20 -19.64
CA GLU A 503 -8.91 25.92 -19.97
C GLU A 503 -8.09 26.03 -21.27
N GLY A 504 -6.90 26.64 -21.14
CA GLY A 504 -5.88 26.70 -22.18
C GLY A 504 -6.12 27.74 -23.28
N VAL A 505 -5.11 27.86 -24.15
CA VAL A 505 -5.09 28.82 -25.27
C VAL A 505 -5.98 28.36 -26.44
N ALA A 506 -6.47 27.12 -26.42
CA ALA A 506 -7.29 26.51 -27.47
C ALA A 506 -8.80 26.84 -27.37
N GLY A 507 -9.26 27.37 -26.24
CA GLY A 507 -10.69 27.62 -26.00
C GLY A 507 -11.48 26.42 -25.50
N ILE A 508 -12.69 26.70 -25.01
CA ILE A 508 -13.61 25.73 -24.43
C ILE A 508 -14.61 25.29 -25.49
N GLU A 509 -14.79 23.98 -25.66
CA GLU A 509 -15.82 23.40 -26.51
C GLU A 509 -17.09 23.10 -25.68
N ILE A 510 -18.23 23.61 -26.14
CA ILE A 510 -19.53 23.45 -25.51
C ILE A 510 -20.42 22.62 -26.44
N PRO A 511 -20.99 21.49 -25.98
CA PRO A 511 -21.92 20.69 -26.77
C PRO A 511 -23.07 21.53 -27.33
N PHE A 512 -23.28 21.46 -28.64
CA PHE A 512 -24.28 22.26 -29.33
C PHE A 512 -25.70 21.75 -29.05
N VAL A 513 -26.59 22.68 -28.71
CA VAL A 513 -28.03 22.43 -28.60
C VAL A 513 -28.79 23.40 -29.49
N ARG A 514 -29.99 23.01 -29.96
CA ARG A 514 -30.84 23.91 -30.75
C ARG A 514 -31.16 25.17 -29.95
N ASN A 515 -31.14 26.32 -30.63
CA ASN A 515 -31.43 27.65 -30.10
C ASN A 515 -30.40 28.22 -29.11
N LEU A 516 -29.22 27.59 -28.96
CA LEU A 516 -28.11 28.11 -28.13
C LEU A 516 -27.69 29.53 -28.58
N THR A 517 -27.59 30.47 -27.64
CA THR A 517 -27.14 31.86 -27.91
C THR A 517 -25.75 32.16 -27.32
N ILE A 518 -25.23 33.36 -27.59
CA ILE A 518 -23.95 33.83 -27.03
C ILE A 518 -24.06 33.94 -25.51
N GLU A 519 -25.17 34.45 -24.99
CA GLU A 519 -25.47 34.58 -23.56
C GLU A 519 -25.45 33.22 -22.84
N ASP A 520 -26.07 32.18 -23.43
CA ASP A 520 -26.00 30.81 -22.89
C ASP A 520 -24.56 30.32 -22.74
N VAL A 521 -23.72 30.60 -23.75
CA VAL A 521 -22.30 30.22 -23.77
C VAL A 521 -21.51 30.99 -22.72
N LEU A 522 -21.74 32.31 -22.59
CA LEU A 522 -21.10 33.14 -21.57
C LEU A 522 -21.40 32.66 -20.15
N VAL A 523 -22.67 32.32 -19.86
CA VAL A 523 -23.07 31.75 -18.57
C VAL A 523 -22.39 30.40 -18.32
N LYS A 524 -22.33 29.52 -19.33
CA LYS A 524 -21.69 28.19 -19.22
C LYS A 524 -20.19 28.25 -18.92
N VAL A 525 -19.48 29.32 -19.29
CA VAL A 525 -18.04 29.49 -19.00
C VAL A 525 -17.74 30.34 -17.77
N GLY A 526 -18.74 30.63 -16.94
CA GLY A 526 -18.59 31.46 -15.74
C GLY A 526 -18.44 32.95 -16.02
N GLY A 527 -18.80 33.41 -17.22
CA GLY A 527 -18.74 34.81 -17.64
C GLY A 527 -17.37 35.27 -18.15
N LEU A 528 -17.24 36.59 -18.24
CA LEU A 528 -16.08 37.29 -18.79
C LEU A 528 -15.08 37.69 -17.69
N SER A 529 -13.79 37.64 -18.00
CA SER A 529 -12.74 38.15 -17.12
C SER A 529 -12.71 39.68 -17.09
N GLU A 530 -12.23 40.25 -15.99
CA GLU A 530 -11.90 41.68 -15.84
C GLU A 530 -11.04 42.24 -17.00
N SER A 531 -10.27 41.39 -17.68
CA SER A 531 -9.46 41.79 -18.83
C SER A 531 -10.20 41.84 -20.18
N ALA A 532 -11.50 41.53 -20.22
CA ALA A 532 -12.28 41.42 -21.45
C ALA A 532 -12.62 42.77 -22.11
N SER A 533 -12.69 42.77 -23.44
CA SER A 533 -13.16 43.90 -24.24
C SER A 533 -14.66 43.75 -24.51
N LEU A 534 -15.49 44.30 -23.60
CA LEU A 534 -16.95 44.30 -23.73
C LEU A 534 -17.46 44.89 -25.06
N SER A 535 -16.68 45.78 -25.69
CA SER A 535 -16.98 46.45 -26.96
C SER A 535 -16.55 45.70 -28.23
N ARG A 536 -16.02 44.47 -28.13
CA ARG A 536 -15.67 43.67 -29.33
C ARG A 536 -15.58 42.17 -29.06
N VAL A 537 -16.71 41.49 -29.24
CA VAL A 537 -16.79 40.03 -29.35
C VAL A 537 -17.09 39.65 -30.78
N GLU A 538 -16.32 38.70 -31.32
CA GLU A 538 -16.44 38.23 -32.71
C GLU A 538 -16.98 36.79 -32.69
N VAL A 539 -17.99 36.48 -33.50
CA VAL A 539 -18.41 35.10 -33.80
C VAL A 539 -18.07 34.77 -35.24
N VAL A 540 -17.26 33.73 -35.45
CA VAL A 540 -16.81 33.27 -36.77
C VAL A 540 -17.53 31.97 -37.12
N ARG A 541 -18.22 31.95 -38.27
CA ARG A 541 -19.08 30.85 -38.73
C ARG A 541 -18.55 30.25 -40.03
N ARG A 542 -18.25 28.93 -40.04
CA ARG A 542 -17.71 28.23 -41.24
C ARG A 542 -18.75 28.08 -42.35
N LYS A 543 -18.43 28.51 -43.58
CA LYS A 543 -19.26 28.24 -44.77
C LYS A 543 -18.98 26.83 -45.29
N ARG A 544 -20.02 26.00 -45.42
CA ARG A 544 -19.90 24.62 -45.92
C ARG A 544 -19.90 24.52 -47.45
N ASN A 545 -20.63 25.41 -48.11
CA ASN A 545 -20.83 25.40 -49.57
C ASN A 545 -20.10 26.62 -50.17
N VAL A 546 -18.80 26.49 -50.35
CA VAL A 546 -17.91 27.50 -50.94
C VAL A 546 -17.55 27.03 -52.35
N ASP A 547 -17.55 27.94 -53.34
CA ASP A 547 -17.12 27.63 -54.71
C ASP A 547 -15.62 27.29 -54.74
N PRO A 548 -15.22 26.04 -55.06
CA PRO A 548 -13.83 25.63 -55.06
C PRO A 548 -13.01 26.20 -56.24
N THR A 549 -13.65 26.88 -57.19
CA THR A 549 -12.99 27.44 -58.38
C THR A 549 -12.62 28.93 -58.23
N SER A 550 -13.15 29.62 -57.22
CA SER A 550 -12.91 31.05 -57.00
C SER A 550 -11.78 31.29 -55.99
N ALA A 551 -10.70 31.93 -56.44
CA ALA A 551 -9.54 32.25 -55.60
C ALA A 551 -9.83 33.23 -54.44
N ASN A 552 -10.95 33.97 -54.52
CA ASN A 552 -11.39 34.94 -53.52
C ASN A 552 -12.63 34.44 -52.73
N ALA A 553 -12.89 33.13 -52.74
CA ALA A 553 -14.09 32.58 -52.11
C ALA A 553 -14.05 32.71 -50.58
N GLN A 554 -15.05 33.40 -50.02
CA GLN A 554 -15.15 33.64 -48.58
C GLN A 554 -15.48 32.33 -47.83
N ILE A 555 -14.58 31.87 -46.95
CA ILE A 555 -14.71 30.60 -46.22
C ILE A 555 -15.47 30.70 -44.88
N SER A 556 -15.67 31.91 -44.35
CA SER A 556 -16.40 32.16 -43.11
C SER A 556 -17.07 33.53 -43.09
N ASP A 557 -18.20 33.63 -42.39
CA ASP A 557 -18.77 34.92 -41.97
C ASP A 557 -18.26 35.29 -40.56
N THR A 558 -18.09 36.58 -40.30
CA THR A 558 -17.75 37.11 -38.98
C THR A 558 -18.83 38.11 -38.55
N TYR A 559 -19.33 37.95 -37.33
CA TYR A 559 -20.33 38.81 -36.72
C TYR A 559 -19.72 39.48 -35.48
N GLU A 560 -19.79 40.81 -35.38
CA GLU A 560 -19.27 41.56 -34.22
C GLU A 560 -20.41 42.00 -33.29
N PHE A 561 -20.17 41.90 -31.98
CA PHE A 561 -21.14 42.17 -30.93
C PHE A 561 -20.53 42.99 -29.78
N ASN A 562 -21.35 43.85 -29.20
CA ASN A 562 -21.11 44.49 -27.90
C ASN A 562 -21.82 43.67 -26.82
N ILE A 563 -21.17 43.51 -25.67
CA ILE A 563 -21.72 42.85 -24.48
C ILE A 563 -21.82 43.88 -23.34
N ARG A 564 -22.93 43.86 -22.61
CA ARG A 564 -23.14 44.69 -21.42
C ARG A 564 -22.57 44.00 -20.16
N PRO A 565 -22.32 44.74 -19.06
CA PRO A 565 -21.82 44.15 -17.81
C PRO A 565 -22.72 43.06 -17.18
N ASP A 566 -23.99 42.96 -17.60
CA ASP A 566 -24.94 41.90 -17.23
C ASP A 566 -24.87 40.65 -18.14
N LEU A 567 -23.86 40.58 -19.02
CA LEU A 567 -23.63 39.56 -20.05
C LEU A 567 -24.65 39.56 -21.22
N SER A 568 -25.60 40.51 -21.29
CA SER A 568 -26.51 40.62 -22.43
C SER A 568 -25.84 41.22 -23.68
N VAL A 569 -26.23 40.74 -24.87
CA VAL A 569 -25.74 41.28 -26.16
C VAL A 569 -26.53 42.52 -26.56
N GLU A 570 -25.84 43.60 -26.89
CA GLU A 570 -26.45 44.86 -27.29
C GLU A 570 -26.76 44.89 -28.80
N ASN A 571 -27.93 45.44 -29.17
CA ASN A 571 -28.46 45.50 -30.53
C ASN A 571 -28.69 44.13 -31.21
N ALA A 572 -29.09 43.11 -30.43
CA ALA A 572 -29.69 41.89 -30.96
C ALA A 572 -31.06 42.16 -31.63
N GLY A 573 -31.04 42.67 -32.88
CA GLY A 573 -32.25 42.90 -33.70
C GLY A 573 -33.03 41.63 -34.07
N ASN A 574 -32.46 40.46 -33.75
CA ASN A 574 -33.11 39.18 -33.49
C ASN A 574 -32.20 38.41 -32.51
N ASN A 575 -32.74 37.43 -31.78
CA ASN A 575 -31.91 36.51 -30.99
C ASN A 575 -30.87 35.84 -31.90
N PHE A 576 -29.58 36.11 -31.68
CA PHE A 576 -28.52 35.52 -32.50
C PHE A 576 -28.25 34.08 -32.05
N VAL A 577 -28.85 33.14 -32.78
CA VAL A 577 -28.67 31.71 -32.56
C VAL A 577 -27.36 31.24 -33.19
N LEU A 578 -26.55 30.58 -32.37
CA LEU A 578 -25.30 29.93 -32.78
C LEU A 578 -25.59 28.69 -33.63
N TYR A 579 -24.67 28.34 -34.50
CA TYR A 579 -24.72 27.16 -35.35
C TYR A 579 -23.64 26.15 -34.91
N PRO A 580 -23.76 24.86 -35.29
CA PRO A 580 -22.69 23.90 -35.11
C PRO A 580 -21.36 24.42 -35.67
N PHE A 581 -20.33 24.39 -34.82
CA PHE A 581 -18.94 24.75 -35.12
C PHE A 581 -18.72 26.25 -35.40
N ASP A 582 -19.54 27.12 -34.80
CA ASP A 582 -19.18 28.53 -34.62
C ASP A 582 -18.03 28.68 -33.58
N GLU A 583 -17.16 29.67 -33.78
CA GLU A 583 -16.14 30.07 -32.81
C GLU A 583 -16.37 31.49 -32.28
N ILE A 584 -16.34 31.67 -30.97
CA ILE A 584 -16.58 32.94 -30.28
C ILE A 584 -15.27 33.47 -29.68
N PHE A 585 -14.85 34.66 -30.06
CA PHE A 585 -13.61 35.29 -29.62
C PHE A 585 -13.89 36.47 -28.68
N ILE A 586 -13.49 36.33 -27.41
CA ILE A 586 -13.50 37.42 -26.43
C ILE A 586 -12.12 38.09 -26.43
N ARG A 587 -12.00 39.25 -27.06
CA ARG A 587 -10.73 40.00 -27.11
C ARG A 587 -10.38 40.56 -25.71
N LYS A 588 -9.09 40.72 -25.42
CA LYS A 588 -8.62 41.43 -24.21
C LYS A 588 -8.64 42.94 -24.46
N SER A 589 -9.02 43.73 -23.45
CA SER A 589 -8.95 45.18 -23.49
C SER A 589 -7.47 45.63 -23.55
N PRO A 590 -7.04 46.41 -24.57
CA PRO A 590 -5.62 46.72 -24.81
C PRO A 590 -5.02 47.66 -23.75
N ASN A 591 -5.87 48.36 -23.00
CA ASN A 591 -5.45 49.26 -21.92
C ASN A 591 -5.53 48.62 -20.52
N TYR A 592 -5.99 47.36 -20.41
CA TYR A 592 -6.07 46.68 -19.11
C TYR A 592 -4.66 46.37 -18.57
N VAL A 593 -4.38 46.85 -17.36
CA VAL A 593 -3.17 46.55 -16.59
C VAL A 593 -3.60 46.16 -15.18
N LYS A 594 -2.97 45.13 -14.61
CA LYS A 594 -3.19 44.80 -13.19
C LYS A 594 -2.60 45.89 -12.29
N GLN A 595 -3.17 46.07 -11.11
CA GLN A 595 -2.63 47.00 -10.11
C GLN A 595 -1.21 46.59 -9.71
N ALA A 596 -0.27 47.53 -9.81
CA ALA A 596 1.15 47.35 -9.55
C ALA A 596 1.63 48.23 -8.39
N PHE A 597 2.73 47.86 -7.74
CA PHE A 597 3.22 48.48 -6.51
C PHE A 597 4.74 48.66 -6.48
N VAL A 598 5.19 49.73 -5.81
CA VAL A 598 6.60 50.05 -5.51
C VAL A 598 6.74 50.19 -4.00
N GLN A 599 7.85 49.74 -3.42
CA GLN A 599 8.14 49.87 -1.98
C GLN A 599 9.17 50.97 -1.72
N VAL A 600 8.99 51.76 -0.66
CA VAL A 600 9.94 52.82 -0.26
C VAL A 600 10.49 52.54 1.12
N GLU A 601 11.81 52.53 1.26
CA GLU A 601 12.50 52.11 2.49
C GLU A 601 13.55 53.13 2.97
N GLY A 602 13.65 53.28 4.28
CA GLY A 602 14.70 54.05 4.95
C GLY A 602 14.26 55.45 5.33
N GLU A 603 15.12 56.44 5.08
CA GLU A 603 15.00 57.81 5.61
C GLU A 603 14.06 58.70 4.77
N VAL A 604 12.82 58.25 4.62
CA VAL A 604 11.66 59.02 4.12
C VAL A 604 10.69 59.33 5.27
N ILE A 605 9.72 60.23 5.08
CA ILE A 605 8.73 60.53 6.12
C ILE A 605 7.74 59.36 6.31
N PHE A 606 7.32 58.71 5.22
CA PHE A 606 6.39 57.58 5.23
C PHE A 606 6.93 56.39 4.40
N PRO A 607 7.72 55.47 5.00
CA PRO A 607 8.20 54.26 4.33
C PRO A 607 7.11 53.18 4.29
N ASP A 608 6.57 52.91 3.09
CA ASP A 608 5.52 51.91 2.86
C ASP A 608 5.47 51.49 1.37
N LYS A 609 4.47 50.70 0.97
CA LYS A 609 4.15 50.37 -0.43
C LYS A 609 3.19 51.38 -1.05
N TYR A 610 3.56 51.85 -2.23
CA TYR A 610 2.82 52.81 -3.03
C TYR A 610 2.33 52.14 -4.33
N GLY A 611 1.02 52.13 -4.54
CA GLY A 611 0.45 51.70 -5.82
C GLY A 611 0.83 52.65 -6.96
N ILE A 612 1.27 52.09 -8.08
CA ILE A 612 1.60 52.83 -9.31
C ILE A 612 0.31 53.37 -9.93
N LYS A 613 0.28 54.68 -10.21
CA LYS A 613 -0.89 55.38 -10.77
C LYS A 613 -0.91 55.38 -12.30
N SER A 614 0.26 55.42 -12.93
CA SER A 614 0.42 55.54 -14.39
C SER A 614 1.69 54.84 -14.87
N LYS A 615 1.74 54.50 -16.17
CA LYS A 615 2.84 53.70 -16.77
C LYS A 615 4.19 54.42 -16.83
N ASP A 616 4.22 55.69 -16.45
CA ASP A 616 5.33 56.63 -16.51
C ASP A 616 5.77 57.17 -15.14
N GLU A 617 5.13 56.75 -14.04
CA GLU A 617 5.45 57.23 -12.68
C GLU A 617 6.90 56.89 -12.27
N LYS A 618 7.58 57.86 -11.66
CA LYS A 618 9.03 57.86 -11.45
C LYS A 618 9.45 57.84 -9.97
N VAL A 619 10.76 57.66 -9.74
CA VAL A 619 11.39 57.74 -8.42
C VAL A 619 11.02 59.05 -7.70
N SER A 620 11.08 60.20 -8.39
CA SER A 620 10.73 61.49 -7.78
C SER A 620 9.27 61.58 -7.31
N ASP A 621 8.31 61.08 -8.09
CA ASP A 621 6.88 61.06 -7.76
C ASP A 621 6.61 60.24 -6.49
N ILE A 622 7.18 59.04 -6.41
CA ILE A 622 7.01 58.14 -5.27
C ILE A 622 7.71 58.70 -4.01
N VAL A 623 8.89 59.32 -4.14
CA VAL A 623 9.56 60.00 -3.02
C VAL A 623 8.77 61.21 -2.52
N SER A 624 8.10 61.96 -3.43
CA SER A 624 7.17 63.03 -3.05
C SER A 624 5.95 62.47 -2.30
N ARG A 625 5.35 61.38 -2.81
CA ARG A 625 4.23 60.66 -2.17
C ARG A 625 4.59 60.07 -0.80
N ALA A 626 5.86 59.72 -0.56
CA ALA A 626 6.39 59.30 0.73
C ALA A 626 6.58 60.46 1.74
N GLY A 627 6.05 61.65 1.45
CA GLY A 627 6.18 62.85 2.28
C GLY A 627 7.54 63.55 2.18
N GLY A 628 8.39 63.14 1.23
CA GLY A 628 9.77 63.58 1.14
C GLY A 628 10.70 62.85 2.10
N LEU A 629 11.83 63.49 2.42
CA LEU A 629 13.00 62.86 3.06
C LEU A 629 13.21 63.35 4.50
N THR A 630 13.77 62.48 5.36
CA THR A 630 14.18 62.93 6.71
C THR A 630 15.48 63.76 6.64
N PRO A 631 15.77 64.59 7.68
CA PRO A 631 17.05 65.29 7.81
C PRO A 631 18.29 64.37 7.93
N TYR A 632 18.12 63.06 8.10
CA TYR A 632 19.21 62.08 8.21
C TYR A 632 19.46 61.26 6.94
N SER A 633 18.65 61.48 5.90
CA SER A 633 18.77 60.82 4.59
C SER A 633 20.12 61.07 3.91
N TYR A 634 20.56 60.12 3.08
CA TYR A 634 21.75 60.23 2.26
C TYR A 634 21.41 60.04 0.78
N LEU A 635 21.30 61.16 0.06
CA LEU A 635 20.83 61.21 -1.34
C LEU A 635 21.77 60.45 -2.27
N GLU A 636 23.08 60.62 -2.08
CA GLU A 636 24.14 59.93 -2.84
C GLU A 636 24.30 58.46 -2.43
N GLY A 637 23.55 58.00 -1.42
CA GLY A 637 23.44 56.61 -1.00
C GLY A 637 22.19 55.89 -1.51
N ALA A 638 21.29 56.57 -2.22
CA ALA A 638 20.01 56.00 -2.63
C ALA A 638 20.15 54.93 -3.74
N THR A 639 19.32 53.90 -3.66
CA THR A 639 19.37 52.72 -4.55
C THR A 639 17.97 52.33 -4.99
N LEU A 640 17.80 52.05 -6.29
CA LEU A 640 16.65 51.34 -6.83
C LEU A 640 17.00 49.83 -6.92
N ILE A 641 16.28 48.99 -6.19
CA ILE A 641 16.40 47.54 -6.29
C ILE A 641 15.27 47.05 -7.20
N ARG A 642 15.63 46.53 -8.37
CA ARG A 642 14.69 46.00 -9.37
C ARG A 642 14.84 44.50 -9.51
N GLU A 643 13.73 43.78 -9.55
CA GLU A 643 13.71 42.35 -9.85
C GLU A 643 13.71 42.15 -11.37
N ILE A 644 14.85 41.74 -11.94
CA ILE A 644 14.98 41.47 -13.38
C ILE A 644 14.78 39.98 -13.66
N GLN A 645 13.92 39.67 -14.64
CA GLN A 645 13.86 38.35 -15.27
C GLN A 645 15.15 38.14 -16.06
N LEU A 646 15.80 37.00 -15.87
CA LEU A 646 17.02 36.63 -16.59
C LEU A 646 16.67 36.10 -17.98
N SER A 647 17.50 36.42 -18.97
CA SER A 647 17.38 35.79 -20.29
C SER A 647 17.71 34.30 -20.21
N GLU A 648 17.11 33.47 -21.08
CA GLU A 648 17.42 32.03 -21.17
C GLU A 648 18.94 31.78 -21.31
N ILE A 649 19.63 32.67 -22.03
CA ILE A 649 21.09 32.66 -22.23
C ILE A 649 21.85 32.91 -20.91
N GLU A 650 21.41 33.85 -20.07
CA GLU A 650 22.01 34.09 -18.74
C GLU A 650 21.72 32.96 -17.75
N ILE A 651 20.51 32.39 -17.80
CA ILE A 651 20.14 31.21 -17.00
C ILE A 651 21.03 30.02 -17.41
N GLU A 652 21.22 29.78 -18.71
CA GLU A 652 22.07 28.71 -19.22
C GLU A 652 23.55 28.94 -18.86
N GLN A 653 24.07 30.17 -18.98
CA GLN A 653 25.43 30.53 -18.54
C GLN A 653 25.63 30.34 -17.04
N ARG A 654 24.66 30.75 -16.20
CA ARG A 654 24.67 30.50 -14.75
C ARG A 654 24.66 29.00 -14.44
N ARG A 655 23.75 28.23 -15.06
CA ARG A 655 23.63 26.78 -14.86
C ARG A 655 24.93 26.07 -15.28
N LYS A 656 25.56 26.46 -16.39
CA LYS A 656 26.89 26.00 -16.82
C LYS A 656 27.96 26.29 -15.77
N ALA A 657 28.08 27.54 -15.31
CA ALA A 657 29.07 27.91 -14.29
C ALA A 657 28.86 27.17 -12.95
N ILE A 658 27.61 26.98 -12.52
CA ILE A 658 27.27 26.20 -11.30
C ILE A 658 27.62 24.72 -11.49
N THR A 659 27.36 24.14 -12.67
CA THR A 659 27.72 22.76 -12.99
C THR A 659 29.24 22.56 -13.10
N GLU A 660 30.00 23.52 -13.64
CA GLU A 660 31.46 23.50 -13.62
C GLU A 660 32.02 23.57 -12.19
N ILE A 661 31.44 24.43 -11.34
CA ILE A 661 31.80 24.52 -9.92
C ILE A 661 31.50 23.19 -9.21
N ALA A 662 30.30 22.63 -9.36
CA ALA A 662 29.94 21.33 -8.77
C ALA A 662 30.89 20.20 -9.21
N ASN A 663 31.22 20.13 -10.51
CA ASN A 663 32.17 19.16 -11.05
C ASN A 663 33.62 19.38 -10.57
N SER A 664 33.98 20.60 -10.14
CA SER A 664 35.29 20.88 -9.53
C SER A 664 35.39 20.40 -8.08
N VAL A 665 34.26 20.26 -7.37
CA VAL A 665 34.19 19.75 -5.99
C VAL A 665 34.08 18.23 -6.00
N LYS A 666 35.12 17.55 -6.49
CA LYS A 666 35.16 16.07 -6.49
C LYS A 666 35.34 15.51 -5.08
N GLY A 667 34.24 15.04 -4.49
CA GLY A 667 34.22 14.49 -3.13
C GLY A 667 33.00 13.63 -2.78
N ASN A 668 32.58 12.70 -3.66
CA ASN A 668 31.59 11.65 -3.40
C ASN A 668 30.22 12.07 -2.79
N GLN A 669 29.72 13.26 -3.12
CA GLN A 669 28.31 13.61 -2.92
C GLN A 669 27.73 14.17 -4.22
N THR A 670 26.63 13.57 -4.69
CA THR A 670 25.78 14.14 -5.73
C THR A 670 24.96 15.27 -5.11
N ILE A 671 25.45 16.49 -5.26
CA ILE A 671 24.68 17.69 -4.94
C ILE A 671 23.63 17.85 -6.03
N GLU A 672 22.34 17.81 -5.67
CA GLU A 672 21.28 18.21 -6.59
C GLU A 672 21.44 19.70 -6.89
N VAL A 673 21.54 20.03 -8.19
CA VAL A 673 21.63 21.43 -8.62
C VAL A 673 20.22 22.01 -8.55
N GLU A 674 19.92 22.64 -7.42
CA GLU A 674 18.74 23.48 -7.22
C GLU A 674 18.59 24.45 -8.40
N ASP A 675 17.37 24.57 -8.93
CA ASP A 675 17.21 25.22 -10.23
C ASP A 675 17.50 26.73 -10.14
N VAL A 676 18.07 27.27 -11.21
CA VAL A 676 18.56 28.65 -11.20
C VAL A 676 17.37 29.60 -11.23
N ASP A 677 17.07 30.19 -10.07
CA ASP A 677 15.99 31.15 -9.91
C ASP A 677 16.00 32.18 -11.06
N ALA A 678 14.86 32.26 -11.76
CA ALA A 678 14.71 32.98 -13.01
C ALA A 678 14.77 34.50 -12.79
N THR A 679 14.54 34.98 -11.57
CA THR A 679 14.71 36.39 -11.22
C THR A 679 16.03 36.67 -10.51
N LYS A 680 16.48 37.91 -10.66
CA LYS A 680 17.67 38.43 -9.99
C LYS A 680 17.37 39.84 -9.50
N LYS A 681 17.51 40.07 -8.20
CA LYS A 681 17.44 41.43 -7.63
C LYS A 681 18.70 42.20 -8.00
N SER A 682 18.53 43.21 -8.84
CA SER A 682 19.59 44.09 -9.33
C SER A 682 19.58 45.40 -8.54
N SER A 683 20.73 45.75 -7.96
CA SER A 683 20.92 46.97 -7.19
C SER A 683 21.45 48.09 -8.09
N ILE A 684 20.59 49.03 -8.46
CA ILE A 684 20.91 50.18 -9.31
C ILE A 684 21.12 51.41 -8.41
N GLY A 685 22.36 51.86 -8.28
CA GLY A 685 22.66 53.09 -7.54
C GLY A 685 22.15 54.31 -8.30
N ILE A 686 21.36 55.16 -7.63
CA ILE A 686 20.74 56.36 -8.21
C ILE A 686 21.31 57.62 -7.56
N ASP A 687 21.34 58.73 -8.29
CA ASP A 687 21.70 60.04 -7.74
C ASP A 687 20.43 60.81 -7.35
N LEU A 688 19.90 60.49 -6.17
CA LEU A 688 18.62 61.05 -5.72
C LEU A 688 18.68 62.59 -5.53
N ARG A 689 19.88 63.18 -5.39
CA ARG A 689 20.03 64.64 -5.39
C ARG A 689 19.64 65.20 -6.75
N LYS A 690 20.26 64.72 -7.83
CA LYS A 690 19.93 65.17 -9.20
C LYS A 690 18.47 64.92 -9.56
N ILE A 691 17.92 63.78 -9.15
CA ILE A 691 16.52 63.40 -9.38
C ILE A 691 15.55 64.40 -8.73
N LEU A 692 15.81 64.83 -7.48
CA LEU A 692 14.94 65.78 -6.78
C LEU A 692 15.22 67.25 -7.16
N GLU A 693 16.43 67.58 -7.61
CA GLU A 693 16.76 68.89 -8.18
C GLU A 693 16.16 69.07 -9.59
N ASN A 694 16.04 67.99 -10.36
CA ASN A 694 15.45 67.99 -11.71
C ASN A 694 14.53 66.76 -11.92
N PRO A 695 13.30 66.78 -11.34
CA PRO A 695 12.31 65.72 -11.54
C PRO A 695 11.98 65.52 -13.03
N GLY A 696 11.65 64.28 -13.42
CA GLY A 696 11.36 63.93 -14.80
C GLY A 696 12.58 63.74 -15.71
N SER A 697 13.79 64.12 -15.27
CA SER A 697 15.05 64.00 -16.04
C SER A 697 15.44 62.55 -16.40
N THR A 698 16.53 62.38 -17.16
CA THR A 698 17.05 61.06 -17.58
C THR A 698 17.62 60.23 -16.42
N GLU A 699 17.99 60.86 -15.30
CA GLU A 699 18.39 60.18 -14.06
C GLU A 699 17.16 59.66 -13.29
N ASP A 700 15.99 60.29 -13.48
CA ASP A 700 14.76 59.96 -12.78
C ASP A 700 14.06 58.78 -13.48
N MET A 701 14.28 57.58 -12.95
CA MET A 701 13.88 56.32 -13.56
C MET A 701 12.37 56.08 -13.45
N ILE A 702 11.77 55.60 -14.54
CA ILE A 702 10.40 55.05 -14.55
C ILE A 702 10.39 53.73 -13.77
N LEU A 703 9.38 53.57 -12.90
CA LEU A 703 9.26 52.45 -11.98
C LEU A 703 8.50 51.26 -12.58
N GLN A 704 8.69 50.10 -11.96
CA GLN A 704 8.10 48.81 -12.36
C GLN A 704 7.51 48.11 -11.13
N ASP A 705 6.60 47.16 -11.37
CA ASP A 705 5.98 46.37 -10.31
C ASP A 705 7.05 45.58 -9.53
N GLY A 706 7.04 45.70 -8.20
CA GLY A 706 8.02 45.07 -7.31
C GLY A 706 9.35 45.83 -7.12
N ASP A 707 9.51 47.03 -7.71
CA ASP A 707 10.67 47.89 -7.42
C ASP A 707 10.72 48.30 -5.94
N ILE A 708 11.94 48.46 -5.40
CA ILE A 708 12.19 48.98 -4.05
C ILE A 708 13.13 50.20 -4.13
N ILE A 709 12.65 51.37 -3.72
CA ILE A 709 13.45 52.60 -3.59
C ILE A 709 13.99 52.64 -2.15
N ARG A 710 15.30 52.45 -1.98
CA ARG A 710 15.97 52.40 -0.67
C ARG A 710 16.85 53.62 -0.46
N ILE A 711 16.57 54.38 0.60
CA ILE A 711 17.23 55.66 0.91
C ILE A 711 17.91 55.55 2.29
N PRO A 712 19.23 55.30 2.35
CA PRO A 712 19.91 55.01 3.61
C PRO A 712 20.16 56.26 4.45
N LYS A 713 20.48 56.02 5.72
CA LYS A 713 20.96 57.05 6.66
C LYS A 713 22.38 57.47 6.34
N ARG A 714 22.68 58.76 6.48
CA ARG A 714 24.03 59.32 6.30
C ARG A 714 24.97 58.87 7.41
N LEU A 715 25.88 57.96 7.08
CA LEU A 715 26.89 57.44 8.00
C LEU A 715 28.10 58.38 8.09
N GLU A 716 28.53 58.74 9.30
CA GLU A 716 29.76 59.53 9.51
C GLU A 716 31.06 58.69 9.44
N THR A 717 31.05 57.53 8.78
CA THR A 717 32.13 56.55 8.81
C THR A 717 32.56 56.08 7.42
N VAL A 718 33.79 55.57 7.34
CA VAL A 718 34.37 54.86 6.20
C VAL A 718 34.88 53.52 6.70
N ARG A 719 34.56 52.44 5.98
CA ARG A 719 35.04 51.08 6.28
C ARG A 719 36.25 50.77 5.38
N VAL A 720 37.31 50.17 5.93
CA VAL A 720 38.54 49.84 5.20
C VAL A 720 38.80 48.34 5.34
N GLN A 721 38.78 47.62 4.23
CA GLN A 721 38.68 46.15 4.18
C GLN A 721 39.70 45.54 3.21
N GLY A 722 39.95 44.24 3.39
CA GLY A 722 40.87 43.44 2.59
C GLY A 722 42.30 43.50 3.10
N GLU A 723 43.27 43.49 2.19
CA GLU A 723 44.70 43.35 2.46
C GLU A 723 45.32 44.68 2.93
N VAL A 724 44.97 45.09 4.14
CA VAL A 724 45.59 46.18 4.94
C VAL A 724 46.12 45.62 6.26
N LEU A 725 46.97 46.37 6.97
CA LEU A 725 47.56 45.89 8.23
C LEU A 725 46.51 45.65 9.33
N TYR A 726 45.47 46.48 9.41
CA TYR A 726 44.37 46.32 10.35
C TYR A 726 43.04 46.81 9.74
N PRO A 727 42.20 45.90 9.18
CA PRO A 727 40.88 46.25 8.66
C PRO A 727 39.99 46.87 9.74
N THR A 728 39.40 48.03 9.47
CA THR A 728 38.77 48.87 10.50
C THR A 728 37.73 49.83 9.93
N THR A 729 36.88 50.40 10.79
CA THR A 729 35.92 51.45 10.45
C THR A 729 36.32 52.72 11.18
N VAL A 730 36.45 53.84 10.46
CA VAL A 730 36.96 55.11 10.98
C VAL A 730 36.04 56.27 10.65
N LYS A 731 36.09 57.36 11.43
CA LYS A 731 35.29 58.57 11.16
C LYS A 731 35.69 59.22 9.82
N TYR A 732 34.67 59.58 9.04
CA TYR A 732 34.79 60.35 7.80
C TYR A 732 35.18 61.80 8.09
N PHE A 733 36.12 62.32 7.30
CA PHE A 733 36.42 63.74 7.18
C PHE A 733 36.63 64.05 5.69
N ASP A 734 35.97 65.08 5.16
CA ASP A 734 36.02 65.38 3.71
C ASP A 734 37.42 65.78 3.22
N ARG A 735 38.28 66.27 4.12
CA ARG A 735 39.70 66.57 3.87
C ARG A 735 40.59 65.33 3.68
N ASP A 736 40.14 64.15 4.09
CA ASP A 736 40.93 62.93 4.01
C ASP A 736 40.77 62.27 2.64
N ASN A 737 41.88 62.05 1.95
CA ASN A 737 41.91 61.28 0.71
C ASN A 737 41.98 59.76 1.02
N PHE A 738 41.79 58.93 -0.01
CA PHE A 738 41.88 57.47 0.06
C PHE A 738 43.09 56.94 0.85
N MET A 739 44.28 57.51 0.63
CA MET A 739 45.52 57.06 1.28
C MET A 739 45.56 57.42 2.77
N ASN A 740 44.91 58.51 3.20
CA ASN A 740 44.75 58.84 4.61
C ASN A 740 43.91 57.79 5.34
N TYR A 741 42.81 57.33 4.73
CA TYR A 741 41.99 56.24 5.29
C TYR A 741 42.75 54.90 5.35
N VAL A 742 43.51 54.56 4.31
CA VAL A 742 44.35 53.35 4.32
C VAL A 742 45.47 53.45 5.36
N SER A 743 46.03 54.65 5.58
CA SER A 743 47.02 54.91 6.65
C SER A 743 46.43 54.70 8.05
N LYS A 744 45.18 55.14 8.29
CA LYS A 744 44.44 54.85 9.53
C LYS A 744 44.21 53.34 9.76
N ALA A 745 44.16 52.54 8.69
CA ALA A 745 44.12 51.08 8.74
C ALA A 745 45.52 50.41 8.84
N GLY A 746 46.54 51.16 9.29
CA GLY A 746 47.92 50.71 9.42
C GLY A 746 48.68 50.56 8.08
N GLY A 747 48.07 51.02 6.97
CA GLY A 747 48.68 50.99 5.64
C GLY A 747 48.48 49.68 4.87
N PHE A 748 49.00 49.69 3.65
CA PHE A 748 49.05 48.50 2.78
C PHE A 748 50.14 47.52 3.24
N THR A 749 49.82 46.22 3.25
CA THR A 749 50.80 45.16 3.46
C THR A 749 51.71 44.96 2.23
N LYS A 750 52.71 44.07 2.34
CA LYS A 750 53.53 43.64 1.19
C LYS A 750 52.69 42.94 0.10
N ARG A 751 51.57 42.33 0.47
CA ARG A 751 50.68 41.56 -0.41
C ARG A 751 49.57 42.40 -1.06
N SER A 752 49.31 43.65 -0.67
CA SER A 752 48.21 44.45 -1.25
C SER A 752 48.38 44.75 -2.74
N LEU A 753 47.32 44.55 -3.55
CA LEU A 753 47.27 44.89 -4.97
C LEU A 753 46.79 46.34 -5.16
N LYS A 754 47.64 47.29 -4.76
CA LYS A 754 47.33 48.74 -4.64
C LYS A 754 46.76 49.40 -5.91
N SER A 755 47.04 48.84 -7.09
CA SER A 755 46.55 49.34 -8.40
C SER A 755 45.20 48.76 -8.84
N LYS A 756 44.58 47.89 -8.02
CA LYS A 756 43.23 47.35 -8.23
C LYS A 756 42.32 47.56 -7.01
N SER A 757 42.75 48.37 -6.04
CA SER A 757 41.90 48.85 -4.95
C SER A 757 40.74 49.69 -5.50
N TYR A 758 39.63 49.76 -4.78
CA TYR A 758 38.43 50.48 -5.20
C TYR A 758 37.61 50.96 -4.01
N VAL A 759 36.64 51.82 -4.31
CA VAL A 759 35.64 52.31 -3.35
C VAL A 759 34.27 51.81 -3.80
N LEU A 760 33.58 51.12 -2.89
CA LEU A 760 32.14 50.85 -2.97
C LEU A 760 31.42 51.98 -2.23
N TYR A 761 30.51 52.67 -2.91
CA TYR A 761 29.70 53.75 -2.35
C TYR A 761 28.40 53.21 -1.75
N ALA A 762 27.73 53.99 -0.90
CA ALA A 762 26.54 53.54 -0.18
C ALA A 762 25.37 53.16 -1.11
N ASN A 763 25.29 53.75 -2.32
CA ASN A 763 24.33 53.38 -3.36
C ASN A 763 24.70 52.11 -4.15
N GLY A 764 25.74 51.38 -3.74
CA GLY A 764 26.23 50.18 -4.44
C GLY A 764 27.07 50.44 -5.69
N SER A 765 27.28 51.71 -6.09
CA SER A 765 28.18 52.04 -7.21
C SER A 765 29.66 51.85 -6.82
N VAL A 766 30.52 51.61 -7.81
CA VAL A 766 31.95 51.29 -7.59
C VAL A 766 32.84 52.15 -8.50
N ASP A 767 33.75 52.92 -7.91
CA ASP A 767 34.88 53.51 -8.64
C ASP A 767 36.20 52.85 -8.23
N ARG A 768 37.10 52.67 -9.20
CA ARG A 768 38.33 51.89 -9.08
C ARG A 768 39.57 52.77 -9.18
N THR A 769 40.63 52.41 -8.47
CA THR A 769 41.95 53.01 -8.67
C THR A 769 42.36 52.89 -10.14
N ARG A 770 42.71 54.02 -10.74
CA ARG A 770 43.13 54.15 -12.13
C ARG A 770 44.65 54.39 -12.14
N ARG A 771 45.36 53.90 -13.15
CA ARG A 771 46.82 54.14 -13.27
C ARG A 771 47.08 55.12 -14.38
N PHE A 772 47.82 56.19 -14.08
CA PHE A 772 48.25 57.20 -15.04
C PHE A 772 49.78 57.29 -15.00
N LEU A 773 50.43 56.92 -16.11
CA LEU A 773 51.86 56.63 -16.18
C LEU A 773 52.31 55.71 -15.01
N PHE A 774 53.18 56.23 -14.12
CA PHE A 774 53.76 55.49 -13.00
C PHE A 774 52.98 55.68 -11.68
N VAL A 775 51.91 56.49 -11.67
CA VAL A 775 51.16 56.89 -10.46
C VAL A 775 49.78 56.23 -10.44
N ASN A 776 49.33 55.83 -9.24
CA ASN A 776 47.96 55.39 -9.00
C ASN A 776 47.10 56.60 -8.59
N ILE A 777 46.03 56.86 -9.32
CA ILE A 777 44.97 57.82 -8.98
C ILE A 777 43.87 57.03 -8.26
N TYR A 778 43.63 57.34 -6.99
CA TYR A 778 42.63 56.66 -6.16
C TYR A 778 41.30 57.43 -6.17
N PRO A 779 40.14 56.76 -6.04
CA PRO A 779 38.83 57.43 -6.03
C PRO A 779 38.67 58.40 -4.85
N LYS A 780 37.75 59.38 -4.98
CA LYS A 780 37.28 60.13 -3.81
C LYS A 780 36.49 59.19 -2.91
N VAL A 781 36.73 59.27 -1.60
CA VAL A 781 35.98 58.56 -0.56
C VAL A 781 34.82 59.44 -0.11
N ALA A 782 33.65 58.85 0.14
CA ALA A 782 32.44 59.54 0.57
C ALA A 782 31.94 59.01 1.94
N PRO A 783 30.98 59.67 2.61
CA PRO A 783 30.30 59.14 3.79
C PRO A 783 29.71 57.73 3.52
N GLY A 784 29.87 56.81 4.45
CA GLY A 784 29.39 55.43 4.31
C GLY A 784 30.13 54.56 3.27
N SER A 785 31.18 55.08 2.62
CA SER A 785 31.97 54.31 1.66
C SER A 785 32.76 53.16 2.29
N GLU A 786 32.94 52.09 1.50
CA GLU A 786 33.83 50.98 1.82
C GLU A 786 35.03 50.94 0.86
N ILE A 787 36.22 51.11 1.43
CA ILE A 787 37.51 50.99 0.73
C ILE A 787 37.91 49.53 0.71
N ILE A 788 37.99 48.95 -0.48
CA ILE A 788 38.32 47.53 -0.68
C ILE A 788 39.69 47.39 -1.33
N ILE A 789 40.58 46.66 -0.65
CA ILE A 789 41.96 46.45 -1.08
C ILE A 789 42.18 44.95 -1.35
N PRO A 790 42.17 44.51 -2.62
CA PRO A 790 42.42 43.12 -2.96
C PRO A 790 43.88 42.72 -2.72
N GLN A 791 44.12 41.43 -2.55
CA GLN A 791 45.46 40.86 -2.37
C GLN A 791 46.08 40.53 -3.75
N LYS A 792 47.40 40.64 -3.87
CA LYS A 792 48.19 40.07 -4.97
C LYS A 792 48.07 38.53 -4.93
N THR A 793 47.26 37.98 -5.81
CA THR A 793 47.15 36.54 -6.08
C THR A 793 48.31 36.06 -6.94
N VAL A 794 48.84 34.86 -6.68
CA VAL A 794 49.82 34.21 -7.57
C VAL A 794 49.16 33.20 -8.51
N ASN A 795 48.07 32.54 -8.08
CA ASN A 795 47.31 31.56 -8.87
C ASN A 795 45.84 31.96 -9.04
N ALA A 796 45.23 31.58 -10.18
CA ALA A 796 43.83 31.88 -10.53
C ALA A 796 42.81 31.36 -9.50
N GLN A 797 43.06 30.18 -8.90
CA GLN A 797 42.21 29.59 -7.86
C GLN A 797 42.02 30.53 -6.65
N GLN A 798 43.03 31.33 -6.30
CA GLN A 798 42.95 32.34 -5.22
C GLN A 798 42.18 33.61 -5.63
N GLN A 799 42.05 33.90 -6.93
CA GLN A 799 41.22 35.00 -7.42
C GLN A 799 39.74 34.68 -7.24
N ILE A 800 39.33 33.45 -7.61
CA ILE A 800 37.96 32.97 -7.44
C ILE A 800 37.57 32.96 -5.94
N ALA A 801 38.43 32.44 -5.08
CA ALA A 801 38.20 32.46 -3.62
C ALA A 801 38.06 33.88 -3.04
N GLN A 802 38.79 34.88 -3.56
CA GLN A 802 38.59 36.27 -3.15
C GLN A 802 37.26 36.84 -3.67
N VAL A 803 36.89 36.59 -4.92
CA VAL A 803 35.60 37.04 -5.48
C VAL A 803 34.40 36.44 -4.72
N GLN A 804 34.45 35.16 -4.35
CA GLN A 804 33.40 34.51 -3.57
C GLN A 804 33.26 35.10 -2.16
N ASN A 805 34.36 35.32 -1.43
CA ASN A 805 34.31 35.99 -0.12
C ASN A 805 33.76 37.42 -0.21
N LEU A 806 34.05 38.13 -1.32
CA LEU A 806 33.63 39.51 -1.55
C LEU A 806 32.14 39.62 -1.90
N LEU A 807 31.61 38.67 -2.68
CA LEU A 807 30.16 38.48 -2.87
C LEU A 807 29.48 38.13 -1.53
N GLY A 808 30.12 37.29 -0.72
CA GLY A 808 29.68 36.97 0.64
C GLY A 808 29.53 38.22 1.53
N THR A 809 30.46 39.17 1.46
CA THR A 809 30.34 40.44 2.20
C THR A 809 29.22 41.35 1.68
N ILE A 810 28.92 41.34 0.37
CA ILE A 810 27.79 42.13 -0.19
C ILE A 810 26.45 41.54 0.27
N GLY A 811 26.31 40.21 0.30
CA GLY A 811 25.12 39.57 0.88
C GLY A 811 25.00 39.82 2.39
N ALA A 812 26.07 39.57 3.15
CA ALA A 812 26.07 39.66 4.61
C ALA A 812 25.90 41.09 5.15
N THR A 813 26.32 42.13 4.42
CA THR A 813 26.13 43.53 4.85
C THR A 813 24.67 43.99 4.76
N ILE A 814 23.86 43.37 3.88
CA ILE A 814 22.42 43.63 3.82
C ILE A 814 21.69 42.95 4.99
N THR A 815 22.03 41.71 5.34
CA THR A 815 21.38 40.97 6.45
C THR A 815 21.89 41.34 7.84
N THR A 816 23.18 41.68 8.03
CA THR A 816 23.72 41.98 9.37
C THR A 816 23.18 43.28 9.97
N LEU A 817 22.73 44.25 9.14
CA LEU A 817 22.00 45.42 9.65
C LEU A 817 20.65 45.05 10.28
N ILE A 818 19.97 44.00 9.76
CA ILE A 818 18.71 43.50 10.30
C ILE A 818 18.97 42.80 11.66
N GLY A 819 20.03 41.98 11.73
CA GLY A 819 20.38 41.24 12.94
C GLY A 819 20.67 42.11 14.16
N ILE A 820 21.32 43.27 13.98
CA ILE A 820 21.65 44.19 15.08
C ILE A 820 20.41 44.93 15.61
N ILE A 821 19.42 45.22 14.75
CA ILE A 821 18.16 45.84 15.18
C ILE A 821 17.29 44.82 15.94
N GLY A 822 17.20 43.58 15.46
CA GLY A 822 16.42 42.53 16.14
C GLY A 822 16.93 42.19 17.55
N ILE A 823 18.25 42.17 17.76
CA ILE A 823 18.85 41.86 19.08
C ILE A 823 18.63 43.01 20.09
N LEU A 824 18.45 44.25 19.64
CA LEU A 824 18.21 45.42 20.51
C LEU A 824 16.74 45.67 20.87
N GLN A 825 15.80 44.85 20.40
CA GLN A 825 14.40 44.85 20.86
C GLN A 825 14.03 43.68 21.78
N ILE A 826 15.00 42.83 22.18
CA ILE A 826 14.79 41.71 23.12
C ILE A 826 15.30 42.06 24.54
N THR A 827 15.83 43.27 24.75
CA THR A 827 16.32 43.77 26.05
C THR A 827 15.76 45.13 26.45
N LYS A 828 14.42 45.25 26.44
CA LYS A 828 13.68 46.21 27.28
C LYS A 828 12.28 45.73 27.62
#